data_AF-A0A5K7XHC3-F1
#
_entry.id   AF-A0A5K7XHC3-F1
#
_cell.length_a   1.000
_cell.length_b   1.000
_cell.length_c   1.000
_cell.angle_alpha   90.00
_cell.angle_beta   90.00
_cell.angle_gamma   90.00
#
_symmetry.space_group_name_H-M   'P 1'
#
loop_
_entity.id
_entity.type
_entity.pdbx_description
1 polymer ?
#
loop_
_entity_poly.entity_id
_entity_poly.type
_entity_poly.pdbx_seq_one_letter_code
_entity_poly.pdbx_strand_id
1 'polypeptide(L)'
;MTAEAAVEPGDLAPPSQPCIAGIQLGLGDAVRSDLSWTNRLRKLFGQPARRRAAPVRGRGLRFECLEGRRVLTLSAGDFNTDGIVDGSDFLAWQRGYATTYTATDLTAWKADFGAVAAVTTITLQGTTATVDGAGATVSGSTVTITAAGNYKIVGSLTDGQLVVNAGDEDDVTLILAGSSITNADGPGIYVANADDVTMTLAAGTQNSVTDGATYASTGTDDPDAAIFSRADLAIDGTGSLTVTAKYHDGIASLDDLVISSGTIAVTAVKHAIKGRDSLAVSGGTITVNAGSDGLKSSNDEDVAKGFVTISGGNITITAAGDGIEAETSITVSGGSITAMATGKGLKAGTDVTITAGTIGVTNNGAAGRGIDADGNVTFSGGTTTINLSGATVLTASGSGFDPSYPSGVKADGSINVSGTASISVTGTAAATGARGLSADNAINVTGGTVTVTLAGNGATYKNASGVTDSYAAAAFSADVAIVITGGTVTTTSSGTGGKGLKSDGTITIGSATGSPTLNITTTGARFLQSGSDYNHPKTIVAAGAITIANGTTTLNSTDDGIHSDTSITISGGTNVVNAISATQGVGEGVEAPIINFTGGVTSIVASNDGINATYGTVSGGTESNDGSQLNISGGIVIVTGADAIDSNGNITITGGITIIDGPATGVEEGIDYNGTFLINGGTLISGGSNSSMTKAASTSSTQVNFFLKSSTALASTSLLHIQDSAGNVILTYKPKYNASYFHVSTAALTKNTSYSVYFGGTYTGGSYVGGLTTWGLLTGGAWSSTGATLKKTFTTSASSTVNTQTL
;
A
#
# COMPACT_ATOMS: atom_id res chain seq x y z
N MET A 1 41.87 29.73 34.85
CA MET A 1 43.17 29.13 34.52
C MET A 1 43.10 27.68 35.00
N THR A 2 42.70 26.74 34.15
CA THR A 2 43.57 25.92 33.24
C THR A 2 44.70 25.27 34.04
N ALA A 3 44.92 23.96 34.05
CA ALA A 3 44.78 22.93 33.01
C ALA A 3 44.67 21.55 33.72
N GLU A 4 43.78 20.65 33.29
CA GLU A 4 44.01 19.61 32.26
C GLU A 4 44.69 18.36 32.84
N ALA A 5 43.87 17.36 33.17
CA ALA A 5 44.29 16.03 33.60
C ALA A 5 44.08 15.05 32.44
N ALA A 6 45.10 14.24 32.20
CA ALA A 6 45.15 13.20 31.19
C ALA A 6 44.02 12.17 31.38
N VAL A 7 43.33 11.84 30.29
CA VAL A 7 42.42 10.70 30.18
C VAL A 7 43.02 9.72 29.20
N GLU A 8 43.30 8.52 29.67
CA GLU A 8 43.61 7.35 28.85
C GLU A 8 42.36 6.90 28.07
N PRO A 9 42.46 6.55 26.78
CA PRO A 9 41.38 5.85 26.08
C PRO A 9 41.40 4.36 26.44
N GLY A 10 40.31 3.93 27.09
CA GLY A 10 40.04 2.55 27.47
C GLY A 10 39.77 1.62 26.29
N ASP A 11 40.02 0.35 26.59
CA ASP A 11 39.89 -0.83 25.74
C ASP A 11 38.56 -0.91 24.99
N LEU A 12 38.69 -1.05 23.67
CA LEU A 12 37.61 -1.35 22.75
C LEU A 12 37.12 -2.79 22.97
N ALA A 13 35.82 -2.92 23.18
CA ALA A 13 35.10 -4.18 23.20
C ALA A 13 35.29 -4.96 21.87
N PRO A 14 35.41 -6.29 21.91
CA PRO A 14 35.55 -7.10 20.71
C PRO A 14 34.24 -7.15 19.90
N PRO A 15 34.30 -7.11 18.56
CA PRO A 15 33.12 -7.21 17.71
C PRO A 15 32.51 -8.62 17.75
N SER A 16 31.20 -8.63 17.97
CA SER A 16 30.18 -9.63 17.60
C SER A 16 30.65 -11.04 17.18
N GLN A 17 30.29 -12.02 18.01
CA GLN A 17 30.33 -13.45 17.68
C GLN A 17 29.45 -13.81 16.46
N PRO A 18 29.84 -14.83 15.67
CA PRO A 18 29.06 -15.31 14.54
C PRO A 18 27.80 -16.05 14.99
N CYS A 19 26.72 -15.90 14.21
CA CYS A 19 25.43 -16.54 14.44
C CYS A 19 25.54 -18.07 14.58
N ILE A 20 24.89 -18.56 15.62
CA ILE A 20 24.77 -19.94 16.04
C ILE A 20 24.01 -20.75 14.98
N ALA A 21 24.61 -21.86 14.55
CA ALA A 21 23.94 -22.95 13.88
C ALA A 21 23.00 -23.68 14.87
N GLY A 22 21.76 -23.93 14.45
CA GLY A 22 20.92 -24.99 15.01
C GLY A 22 19.52 -24.57 15.43
N ILE A 23 18.52 -24.90 14.59
CA ILE A 23 17.30 -25.56 15.05
C ILE A 23 17.04 -26.73 14.10
N GLN A 24 17.39 -27.91 14.60
CA GLN A 24 17.06 -29.21 14.07
C GLN A 24 15.65 -29.55 14.59
N LEU A 25 14.63 -29.52 13.74
CA LEU A 25 13.34 -30.11 14.06
C LEU A 25 13.45 -31.63 13.82
N GLY A 26 13.64 -32.36 14.91
CA GLY A 26 13.50 -33.81 14.93
C GLY A 26 12.04 -34.19 14.71
N LEU A 27 11.75 -34.86 13.60
CA LEU A 27 10.57 -35.70 13.48
C LEU A 27 11.01 -37.13 13.76
N GLY A 28 10.52 -37.67 14.88
CA GLY A 28 10.76 -39.04 15.30
C GLY A 28 10.08 -40.04 14.37
N ASP A 29 10.81 -41.13 14.09
CA ASP A 29 10.27 -42.37 13.56
C ASP A 29 9.33 -43.05 14.57
N ALA A 30 8.16 -43.47 14.08
CA ALA A 30 7.24 -44.54 14.51
C ALA A 30 5.81 -44.04 14.25
N VAL A 31 4.97 -44.64 13.40
CA VAL A 31 4.43 -46.00 13.51
C VAL A 31 3.92 -46.46 12.13
N ARG A 32 4.16 -47.74 11.82
CA ARG A 32 3.57 -48.51 10.71
C ARG A 32 2.09 -48.79 10.92
N SER A 33 1.29 -48.63 9.87
CA SER A 33 0.10 -49.42 9.46
C SER A 33 -0.71 -48.52 8.51
N ASP A 34 -1.24 -48.91 7.35
CA ASP A 34 -1.66 -50.21 6.86
C ASP A 34 -1.83 -50.10 5.34
N LEU A 35 -1.66 -51.22 4.65
CA LEU A 35 -2.14 -51.37 3.29
C LEU A 35 -3.68 -51.28 3.31
N SER A 36 -4.29 -50.73 2.25
CA SER A 36 -5.15 -51.51 1.33
C SER A 36 -6.30 -50.72 0.65
N TRP A 37 -6.57 -51.12 -0.60
CA TRP A 37 -7.80 -50.96 -1.40
C TRP A 37 -8.06 -49.71 -2.28
N THR A 38 -7.51 -49.80 -3.50
CA THR A 38 -8.19 -49.75 -4.83
C THR A 38 -9.08 -48.58 -5.27
N ASN A 39 -8.61 -47.91 -6.33
CA ASN A 39 -9.27 -47.63 -7.62
C ASN A 39 -10.81 -47.77 -7.73
N ARG A 40 -11.49 -46.67 -8.13
CA ARG A 40 -12.39 -46.63 -9.30
C ARG A 40 -12.84 -45.21 -9.67
N LEU A 41 -12.98 -45.01 -11.00
CA LEU A 41 -13.70 -43.95 -11.74
C LEU A 41 -12.91 -42.67 -12.09
N ARG A 42 -12.10 -42.77 -13.14
CA ARG A 42 -11.67 -41.64 -13.98
C ARG A 42 -12.07 -41.94 -15.43
N LYS A 43 -13.15 -41.30 -15.91
CA LYS A 43 -13.44 -41.05 -17.33
C LYS A 43 -14.63 -40.10 -17.42
N LEU A 44 -14.35 -38.81 -17.57
CA LEU A 44 -15.08 -37.89 -18.47
C LEU A 44 -14.36 -36.54 -18.47
N PHE A 45 -14.04 -36.09 -19.69
CA PHE A 45 -13.43 -34.83 -20.11
C PHE A 45 -11.90 -34.71 -20.00
N GLY A 46 -11.30 -34.42 -21.16
CA GLY A 46 -9.88 -34.51 -21.45
C GLY A 46 -9.09 -33.26 -21.10
N GLN A 47 -7.84 -33.49 -20.73
CA GLN A 47 -6.76 -32.51 -20.76
C GLN A 47 -5.47 -33.21 -21.22
N PRO A 48 -4.59 -32.54 -21.99
CA PRO A 48 -3.36 -33.13 -22.48
C PRO A 48 -2.34 -33.38 -21.35
N ALA A 49 -1.46 -34.35 -21.62
CA ALA A 49 -0.61 -35.03 -20.65
C ALA A 49 0.47 -34.15 -20.00
N ARG A 50 0.44 -34.04 -18.66
CA ARG A 50 1.65 -33.73 -17.88
C ARG A 50 2.55 -34.98 -17.87
N ARG A 51 3.68 -34.93 -18.58
CA ARG A 51 4.76 -35.92 -18.40
C ARG A 51 5.41 -35.68 -17.05
N ARG A 52 5.65 -36.78 -16.33
CA ARG A 52 6.36 -36.81 -15.05
C ARG A 52 7.78 -36.28 -15.24
N ALA A 53 8.14 -35.24 -14.49
CA ALA A 53 9.50 -34.76 -14.37
C ALA A 53 10.36 -35.82 -13.65
N ALA A 54 11.50 -36.16 -14.25
CA ALA A 54 12.64 -36.73 -13.54
C ALA A 54 13.24 -35.65 -12.61
N PRO A 55 13.95 -36.01 -11.52
CA PRO A 55 14.49 -35.01 -10.62
C PRO A 55 15.68 -34.32 -11.30
N VAL A 56 15.43 -33.16 -11.91
CA VAL A 56 16.48 -32.20 -12.25
C VAL A 56 16.80 -31.46 -10.95
N ARG A 57 18.06 -31.51 -10.53
CA ARG A 57 18.59 -30.67 -9.45
C ARG A 57 18.54 -29.22 -9.92
N GLY A 58 17.41 -28.56 -9.73
CA GLY A 58 17.28 -27.12 -9.95
C GLY A 58 18.13 -26.38 -8.94
N ARG A 59 19.26 -25.82 -9.39
CA ARG A 59 19.92 -24.71 -8.71
C ARG A 59 19.14 -23.45 -9.03
N GLY A 60 18.02 -23.24 -8.33
CA GLY A 60 17.39 -21.92 -8.30
C GLY A 60 18.30 -20.97 -7.54
N LEU A 61 18.81 -19.94 -8.22
CA LEU A 61 19.74 -18.97 -7.66
C LEU A 61 18.97 -18.06 -6.69
N ARG A 62 19.34 -18.12 -5.41
CA ARG A 62 18.98 -17.11 -4.40
C ARG A 62 20.17 -16.16 -4.24
N PHE A 63 19.91 -14.93 -3.78
CA PHE A 63 20.85 -13.82 -3.56
C PHE A 63 22.21 -14.21 -2.93
N GLU A 64 22.28 -15.31 -2.16
CA GLU A 64 23.54 -15.85 -1.61
C GLU A 64 24.58 -16.23 -2.69
N CYS A 65 24.20 -16.34 -3.96
CA CYS A 65 25.12 -16.71 -5.04
C CYS A 65 25.66 -15.54 -5.89
N LEU A 66 25.19 -14.30 -5.68
CA LEU A 66 25.71 -13.11 -6.37
C LEU A 66 26.99 -12.55 -5.70
N GLU A 67 27.17 -12.75 -4.39
CA GLU A 67 28.45 -12.47 -3.72
C GLU A 67 29.54 -13.51 -4.05
N GLY A 68 29.17 -14.60 -4.73
CA GLY A 68 30.08 -15.68 -5.13
C GLY A 68 30.41 -15.73 -6.62
N ARG A 69 29.76 -14.91 -7.47
CA ARG A 69 30.05 -14.90 -8.91
C ARG A 69 31.26 -14.00 -9.14
N ARG A 70 32.34 -14.60 -9.61
CA ARG A 70 33.58 -13.89 -9.96
C ARG A 70 33.25 -12.90 -11.06
N VAL A 71 33.09 -11.63 -10.72
CA VAL A 71 33.62 -10.58 -11.60
C VAL A 71 35.05 -11.02 -11.85
N LEU A 72 35.38 -11.39 -13.08
CA LEU A 72 36.77 -11.63 -13.47
C LEU A 72 37.46 -10.28 -13.40
N THR A 73 37.83 -9.92 -12.17
CA THR A 73 38.71 -8.82 -11.89
C THR A 73 39.97 -9.10 -12.69
N LEU A 74 40.33 -8.17 -13.59
CA LEU A 74 41.74 -7.88 -13.80
C LEU A 74 42.41 -7.90 -12.42
N SER A 75 43.56 -8.61 -12.31
CA SER A 75 44.31 -8.94 -11.07
C SER A 75 43.78 -8.21 -9.83
N ALA A 76 43.41 -8.91 -8.74
CA ALA A 76 42.63 -8.43 -7.58
C ALA A 76 43.08 -7.13 -6.88
N GLY A 77 44.10 -6.43 -7.37
CA GLY A 77 44.51 -5.07 -7.05
C GLY A 77 44.32 -3.99 -8.13
N ASP A 78 43.85 -4.29 -9.34
CA ASP A 78 43.76 -3.34 -10.47
C ASP A 78 42.46 -2.51 -10.37
N PHE A 79 42.45 -1.58 -9.44
CA PHE A 79 41.29 -0.74 -9.09
C PHE A 79 40.98 0.36 -10.09
N ASN A 80 41.91 0.69 -10.99
CA ASN A 80 41.69 1.62 -12.07
C ASN A 80 41.42 0.91 -13.42
N THR A 81 41.52 -0.43 -13.45
CA THR A 81 41.25 -1.31 -14.60
C THR A 81 42.17 -1.04 -15.79
N ASP A 82 43.40 -0.57 -15.54
CA ASP A 82 44.36 -0.25 -16.59
C ASP A 82 45.21 -1.46 -17.03
N GLY A 83 45.05 -2.60 -16.35
CA GLY A 83 45.76 -3.85 -16.59
C GLY A 83 47.03 -4.00 -15.77
N ILE A 84 47.38 -3.01 -14.94
CA ILE A 84 48.59 -2.97 -14.11
C ILE A 84 48.17 -2.66 -12.68
N VAL A 85 48.58 -3.48 -11.72
CA VAL A 85 48.40 -3.14 -10.31
C VAL A 85 49.56 -2.26 -9.86
N ASP A 86 49.38 -0.95 -9.80
CA ASP A 86 50.41 0.01 -9.42
C ASP A 86 49.96 1.07 -8.39
N GLY A 87 50.72 2.14 -8.22
CA GLY A 87 50.43 3.20 -7.25
C GLY A 87 49.16 4.00 -7.56
N SER A 88 48.69 3.95 -8.82
CA SER A 88 47.46 4.57 -9.29
C SER A 88 46.23 3.84 -8.76
N ASP A 89 46.30 2.51 -8.67
CA ASP A 89 45.27 1.70 -8.04
C ASP A 89 45.18 1.97 -6.56
N PHE A 90 46.32 2.09 -5.88
CA PHE A 90 46.31 2.47 -4.47
C PHE A 90 45.60 3.81 -4.25
N LEU A 91 45.79 4.77 -5.17
CA LEU A 91 45.12 6.06 -5.10
C LEU A 91 43.61 5.95 -5.39
N ALA A 92 43.21 5.07 -6.33
CA ALA A 92 41.81 4.75 -6.59
C ALA A 92 41.14 4.09 -5.37
N TRP A 93 41.81 3.12 -4.75
CA TRP A 93 41.40 2.49 -3.49
C TRP A 93 41.26 3.50 -2.37
N GLN A 94 42.26 4.36 -2.15
CA GLN A 94 42.27 5.34 -1.07
C GLN A 94 41.10 6.34 -1.21
N ARG A 95 40.75 6.73 -2.43
CA ARG A 95 39.63 7.64 -2.71
C ARG A 95 38.26 6.98 -2.54
N GLY A 96 38.17 5.67 -2.73
CA GLY A 96 36.96 4.86 -2.55
C GLY A 96 36.89 4.11 -1.21
N TYR A 97 37.81 4.32 -0.28
CA TYR A 97 37.86 3.55 0.96
C TYR A 97 36.63 3.82 1.84
N ALA A 98 36.02 2.73 2.35
CA ALA A 98 34.78 2.70 3.12
C ALA A 98 33.49 3.00 2.33
N THR A 99 33.57 3.32 1.03
CA THR A 99 32.39 3.48 0.15
C THR A 99 32.35 2.45 -0.98
N THR A 100 33.49 2.20 -1.61
CA THR A 100 33.66 1.33 -2.79
C THR A 100 34.64 0.19 -2.50
N TYR A 101 35.66 0.46 -1.68
CA TYR A 101 36.70 -0.51 -1.33
C TYR A 101 36.82 -0.67 0.19
N THR A 102 37.26 -1.85 0.60
CA THR A 102 37.43 -2.31 1.98
C THR A 102 38.91 -2.51 2.33
N ALA A 103 39.18 -2.85 3.59
CA ALA A 103 40.54 -3.21 4.02
C ALA A 103 41.03 -4.53 3.39
N THR A 104 40.11 -5.41 2.96
CA THR A 104 40.43 -6.64 2.24
C THR A 104 40.98 -6.34 0.85
N ASP A 105 40.41 -5.35 0.15
CA ASP A 105 40.86 -4.95 -1.18
C ASP A 105 42.31 -4.41 -1.14
N LEU A 106 42.67 -3.65 -0.10
CA LEU A 106 44.07 -3.24 0.09
C LEU A 106 45.03 -4.43 0.21
N THR A 107 44.55 -5.54 0.78
CA THR A 107 45.34 -6.76 0.90
C THR A 107 45.54 -7.42 -0.47
N ALA A 108 44.52 -7.38 -1.33
CA ALA A 108 44.61 -7.86 -2.71
C ALA A 108 45.51 -6.97 -3.58
N TRP A 109 45.42 -5.64 -3.46
CA TRP A 109 46.38 -4.72 -4.10
C TRP A 109 47.82 -4.95 -3.67
N LYS A 110 48.06 -5.17 -2.38
CA LYS A 110 49.42 -5.50 -1.89
C LYS A 110 49.91 -6.84 -2.44
N ALA A 111 49.04 -7.82 -2.58
CA ALA A 111 49.39 -9.15 -3.09
C ALA A 111 49.75 -9.10 -4.58
N ASP A 112 49.04 -8.24 -5.33
CA ASP A 112 49.17 -8.18 -6.78
C ASP A 112 49.98 -6.97 -7.26
N PHE A 113 50.55 -6.14 -6.37
CA PHE A 113 51.34 -4.96 -6.77
C PHE A 113 52.49 -5.33 -7.72
N GLY A 114 52.45 -4.74 -8.92
CA GLY A 114 53.35 -5.04 -10.03
C GLY A 114 52.87 -6.16 -10.97
N ALA A 115 51.71 -6.76 -10.72
CA ALA A 115 51.06 -7.69 -11.64
C ALA A 115 50.56 -6.93 -12.87
N VAL A 116 50.80 -7.51 -14.04
CA VAL A 116 50.29 -7.03 -15.31
C VAL A 116 49.41 -8.13 -15.88
N ALA A 117 48.12 -7.87 -16.00
CA ALA A 117 47.23 -8.79 -16.70
C ALA A 117 47.63 -8.81 -18.19
N ALA A 118 47.64 -9.99 -18.81
CA ALA A 118 47.82 -10.06 -20.25
C ALA A 118 46.59 -9.45 -20.94
N VAL A 119 46.74 -8.22 -21.44
CA VAL A 119 45.68 -7.47 -22.13
C VAL A 119 46.04 -7.35 -23.60
N THR A 120 45.16 -7.87 -24.46
CA THR A 120 45.24 -7.64 -25.91
C THR A 120 44.58 -6.31 -26.25
N THR A 121 45.30 -5.40 -26.91
CA THR A 121 44.75 -4.08 -27.29
C THR A 121 44.20 -4.12 -28.71
N ILE A 122 42.93 -3.74 -28.86
CA ILE A 122 42.22 -3.60 -30.12
C ILE A 122 42.04 -2.10 -30.40
N THR A 123 42.73 -1.59 -31.41
CA THR A 123 42.63 -0.18 -31.84
C THR A 123 41.76 -0.07 -33.09
N LEU A 124 40.56 0.48 -32.94
CA LEU A 124 39.57 0.71 -33.98
C LEU A 124 39.92 1.98 -34.79
N GLN A 125 39.91 1.89 -36.13
CA GLN A 125 40.44 2.90 -37.06
C GLN A 125 39.53 3.15 -38.27
N GLY A 126 38.31 3.63 -38.03
CA GLY A 126 37.32 3.94 -39.05
C GLY A 126 36.71 2.69 -39.67
N THR A 127 37.29 2.20 -40.75
CA THR A 127 36.79 1.03 -41.50
C THR A 127 37.63 -0.24 -41.28
N THR A 128 38.54 -0.22 -40.30
CA THR A 128 39.42 -1.34 -39.95
C THR A 128 39.81 -1.28 -38.47
N ALA A 129 40.59 -2.25 -38.00
CA ALA A 129 41.20 -2.26 -36.67
C ALA A 129 42.59 -2.92 -36.69
N THR A 130 43.36 -2.72 -35.62
CA THR A 130 44.62 -3.44 -35.37
C THR A 130 44.57 -4.12 -34.01
N VAL A 131 45.18 -5.32 -33.93
CA VAL A 131 45.29 -6.10 -32.70
C VAL A 131 46.75 -6.15 -32.28
N ASP A 132 47.02 -5.74 -31.04
CA ASP A 132 48.32 -5.90 -30.37
C ASP A 132 48.14 -6.90 -29.22
N GLY A 133 48.55 -8.15 -29.46
CA GLY A 133 48.33 -9.29 -28.57
C GLY A 133 47.80 -10.52 -29.32
N ALA A 134 47.28 -11.49 -28.57
CA ALA A 134 46.72 -12.74 -29.10
C ALA A 134 45.20 -12.82 -28.85
N GLY A 135 44.53 -13.82 -29.44
CA GLY A 135 43.13 -14.12 -29.16
C GLY A 135 42.10 -13.33 -29.97
N ALA A 136 42.51 -12.31 -30.74
CA ALA A 136 41.63 -11.57 -31.65
C ALA A 136 42.17 -11.53 -33.09
N THR A 137 41.26 -11.47 -34.05
CA THR A 137 41.54 -11.36 -35.49
C THR A 137 40.74 -10.23 -36.12
N VAL A 138 41.22 -9.69 -37.25
CA VAL A 138 40.54 -8.60 -37.98
C VAL A 138 40.32 -9.02 -39.43
N SER A 139 39.09 -8.88 -39.90
CA SER A 139 38.70 -9.07 -41.30
C SER A 139 37.86 -7.89 -41.77
N GLY A 140 38.46 -6.96 -42.52
CA GLY A 140 37.80 -5.72 -42.91
C GLY A 140 37.46 -4.87 -41.67
N SER A 141 36.20 -4.49 -41.53
CA SER A 141 35.69 -3.76 -40.36
C SER A 141 35.12 -4.66 -39.25
N THR A 142 35.30 -5.98 -39.36
CA THR A 142 34.92 -6.95 -38.32
C THR A 142 36.13 -7.37 -37.50
N VAL A 143 36.04 -7.21 -36.18
CA VAL A 143 37.00 -7.74 -35.21
C VAL A 143 36.39 -8.97 -34.54
N THR A 144 37.09 -10.10 -34.50
CA THR A 144 36.61 -11.33 -33.86
C THR A 144 37.56 -11.78 -32.78
N ILE A 145 37.09 -11.77 -31.53
CA ILE A 145 37.71 -12.38 -30.36
C ILE A 145 37.37 -13.88 -30.36
N THR A 146 38.38 -14.73 -30.17
CA THR A 146 38.31 -16.18 -30.42
C THR A 146 38.79 -17.04 -29.25
N ALA A 147 39.19 -16.42 -28.14
CA ALA A 147 39.70 -17.11 -26.96
C ALA A 147 39.40 -16.30 -25.69
N ALA A 148 39.34 -16.98 -24.55
CA ALA A 148 39.29 -16.36 -23.23
C ALA A 148 40.38 -15.28 -23.04
N GLY A 149 40.07 -14.24 -22.27
CA GLY A 149 41.05 -13.21 -21.88
C GLY A 149 40.52 -11.79 -21.85
N ASN A 150 41.44 -10.84 -21.63
CA ASN A 150 41.14 -9.42 -21.46
C ASN A 150 41.49 -8.65 -22.74
N TYR A 151 40.52 -7.91 -23.26
CA TYR A 151 40.66 -7.15 -24.49
C TYR A 151 40.36 -5.68 -24.21
N LYS A 152 41.32 -4.79 -24.49
CA LYS A 152 41.14 -3.34 -24.37
C LYS A 152 40.77 -2.74 -25.70
N ILE A 153 39.58 -2.14 -25.80
CA ILE A 153 39.04 -1.58 -27.03
C ILE A 153 39.17 -0.06 -26.98
N VAL A 154 39.83 0.52 -27.97
CA VAL A 154 40.03 1.98 -28.10
C VAL A 154 39.78 2.43 -29.55
N GLY A 155 39.46 3.71 -29.75
CA GLY A 155 39.30 4.28 -31.11
C GLY A 155 37.88 4.14 -31.65
N SER A 156 37.69 4.20 -32.97
CA SER A 156 36.35 4.13 -33.58
C SER A 156 36.23 3.19 -34.77
N LEU A 157 35.11 2.47 -34.86
CA LEU A 157 34.60 1.85 -36.08
C LEU A 157 33.39 2.65 -36.56
N THR A 158 33.44 3.18 -37.78
CA THR A 158 32.34 3.97 -38.37
C THR A 158 31.26 3.10 -39.00
N ASP A 159 31.64 1.90 -39.43
CA ASP A 159 30.73 0.88 -39.95
C ASP A 159 31.40 -0.50 -39.86
N GLY A 160 31.21 -1.19 -38.74
CA GLY A 160 31.88 -2.43 -38.40
C GLY A 160 31.37 -3.04 -37.11
N GLN A 161 31.87 -4.23 -36.78
CA GLN A 161 31.35 -5.05 -35.69
C GLN A 161 32.48 -5.62 -34.85
N LEU A 162 32.28 -5.63 -33.52
CA LEU A 162 33.09 -6.41 -32.59
C LEU A 162 32.33 -7.70 -32.25
N VAL A 163 32.94 -8.85 -32.55
CA VAL A 163 32.37 -10.18 -32.31
C VAL A 163 33.18 -10.91 -31.25
N VAL A 164 32.50 -11.50 -30.26
CA VAL A 164 33.08 -12.50 -29.35
C VAL A 164 32.56 -13.86 -29.77
N ASN A 165 33.46 -14.73 -30.20
CA ASN A 165 33.19 -16.10 -30.62
C ASN A 165 34.31 -17.00 -30.07
N ALA A 166 34.39 -17.05 -28.74
CA ALA A 166 35.35 -17.85 -27.98
C ALA A 166 34.81 -19.28 -27.76
N GLY A 167 35.45 -20.09 -26.92
CA GLY A 167 34.93 -21.40 -26.51
C GLY A 167 33.74 -21.33 -25.55
N ASP A 168 32.98 -22.42 -25.43
CA ASP A 168 31.77 -22.51 -24.58
C ASP A 168 32.06 -22.33 -23.08
N GLU A 169 33.32 -22.52 -22.67
CA GLU A 169 33.81 -22.43 -21.29
C GLU A 169 34.81 -21.26 -21.13
N ASP A 170 34.91 -20.39 -22.14
CA ASP A 170 35.85 -19.28 -22.17
C ASP A 170 35.22 -18.00 -21.62
N ASP A 171 35.86 -17.42 -20.61
CA ASP A 171 35.50 -16.11 -20.08
C ASP A 171 36.21 -14.98 -20.83
N VAL A 172 35.47 -13.93 -21.21
CA VAL A 172 35.99 -12.80 -21.98
C VAL A 172 35.68 -11.47 -21.30
N THR A 173 36.71 -10.64 -21.11
CA THR A 173 36.55 -9.27 -20.61
C THR A 173 36.80 -8.26 -21.73
N LEU A 174 35.79 -7.42 -22.00
CA LEU A 174 35.85 -6.28 -22.92
C LEU A 174 36.03 -4.98 -22.13
N ILE A 175 37.24 -4.42 -22.14
CA ILE A 175 37.55 -3.14 -21.49
C ILE A 175 37.33 -2.01 -22.51
N LEU A 176 36.18 -1.35 -22.44
CA LEU A 176 35.86 -0.23 -23.32
C LEU A 176 36.53 1.05 -22.81
N ALA A 177 37.55 1.52 -23.51
CA ALA A 177 38.44 2.58 -23.08
C ALA A 177 38.47 3.76 -24.07
N GLY A 178 37.30 4.35 -24.33
CA GLY A 178 37.11 5.43 -25.30
C GLY A 178 36.80 4.90 -26.70
N SER A 179 36.05 3.80 -26.78
CA SER A 179 35.69 3.16 -28.03
C SER A 179 34.34 3.63 -28.57
N SER A 180 34.24 3.88 -29.88
CA SER A 180 32.98 4.16 -30.58
C SER A 180 32.75 3.16 -31.71
N ILE A 181 31.70 2.34 -31.62
CA ILE A 181 31.40 1.31 -32.61
C ILE A 181 30.04 1.60 -33.25
N THR A 182 30.01 1.76 -34.56
CA THR A 182 28.78 1.83 -35.35
C THR A 182 28.77 0.69 -36.35
N ASN A 183 27.64 -0.01 -36.48
CA ASN A 183 27.39 -1.00 -37.52
C ASN A 183 26.07 -0.63 -38.23
N ALA A 184 26.06 -0.48 -39.55
CA ALA A 184 24.84 -0.10 -40.27
C ALA A 184 23.85 -1.25 -40.51
N ASP A 185 24.31 -2.51 -40.42
CA ASP A 185 23.58 -3.70 -40.89
C ASP A 185 23.41 -4.79 -39.80
N GLY A 186 23.71 -4.46 -38.55
CA GLY A 186 23.67 -5.42 -37.44
C GLY A 186 24.11 -4.83 -36.11
N PRO A 187 24.38 -5.69 -35.10
CA PRO A 187 24.83 -5.25 -33.79
C PRO A 187 26.24 -4.66 -33.87
N GLY A 188 26.51 -3.64 -33.04
CA GLY A 188 27.87 -3.11 -32.90
C GLY A 188 28.77 -4.07 -32.12
N ILE A 189 28.22 -4.69 -31.06
CA ILE A 189 28.89 -5.74 -30.29
C ILE A 189 28.01 -6.99 -30.28
N TYR A 190 28.58 -8.12 -30.70
CA TYR A 190 27.89 -9.41 -30.75
C TYR A 190 28.69 -10.50 -30.05
N VAL A 191 28.18 -11.04 -28.94
CA VAL A 191 28.71 -12.25 -28.32
C VAL A 191 27.96 -13.45 -28.91
N ALA A 192 28.60 -14.11 -29.86
CA ALA A 192 28.12 -15.34 -30.48
C ALA A 192 28.34 -16.55 -29.59
N ASN A 193 29.48 -16.60 -28.88
CA ASN A 193 29.85 -17.72 -28.01
C ASN A 193 30.90 -17.31 -26.96
N ALA A 194 30.67 -17.69 -25.71
CA ALA A 194 31.52 -17.57 -24.51
C ALA A 194 30.79 -18.28 -23.34
N ASP A 195 31.46 -18.48 -22.20
CA ASP A 195 30.79 -18.82 -20.94
C ASP A 195 30.21 -17.54 -20.30
N ASP A 196 31.09 -16.69 -19.75
CA ASP A 196 30.73 -15.37 -19.24
C ASP A 196 31.43 -14.25 -20.06
N VAL A 197 30.71 -13.15 -20.34
CA VAL A 197 31.31 -11.92 -20.88
C VAL A 197 31.15 -10.77 -19.90
N THR A 198 32.27 -10.15 -19.53
CA THR A 198 32.28 -8.92 -18.73
C THR A 198 32.65 -7.72 -19.60
N MET A 199 31.82 -6.68 -19.61
CA MET A 199 32.08 -5.40 -20.26
C MET A 199 32.45 -4.35 -19.21
N THR A 200 33.73 -4.02 -19.13
CA THR A 200 34.25 -3.03 -18.19
C THR A 200 34.38 -1.66 -18.84
N LEU A 201 33.66 -0.68 -18.30
CA LEU A 201 33.71 0.71 -18.73
C LEU A 201 34.89 1.42 -18.06
N ALA A 202 36.00 1.58 -18.79
CA ALA A 202 37.23 2.13 -18.24
C ALA A 202 37.01 3.55 -17.69
N ALA A 203 37.60 3.83 -16.53
CA ALA A 203 37.38 5.07 -15.79
C ALA A 203 37.70 6.32 -16.64
N GLY A 204 36.84 7.33 -16.57
CA GLY A 204 37.03 8.61 -17.26
C GLY A 204 36.88 8.55 -18.79
N THR A 205 36.51 7.40 -19.36
CA THR A 205 36.30 7.26 -20.79
C THR A 205 34.82 7.33 -21.17
N GLN A 206 34.55 7.71 -22.41
CA GLN A 206 33.22 7.70 -23.00
C GLN A 206 33.19 6.70 -24.15
N ASN A 207 32.30 5.73 -24.05
CA ASN A 207 32.14 4.66 -25.04
C ASN A 207 30.77 4.78 -25.71
N SER A 208 30.68 4.43 -26.98
CA SER A 208 29.40 4.41 -27.71
C SER A 208 29.25 3.20 -28.61
N VAL A 209 28.05 2.64 -28.63
CA VAL A 209 27.65 1.56 -29.54
C VAL A 209 26.37 1.97 -30.27
N THR A 210 26.35 1.82 -31.59
CA THR A 210 25.20 2.11 -32.44
C THR A 210 25.02 1.02 -33.47
N ASP A 211 23.80 0.51 -33.62
CA ASP A 211 23.46 -0.50 -34.60
C ASP A 211 22.79 0.07 -35.85
N GLY A 212 22.43 -0.87 -36.73
CA GLY A 212 21.67 -0.64 -37.94
C GLY A 212 20.19 -0.45 -37.66
N ALA A 213 19.47 0.14 -38.60
CA ALA A 213 18.00 0.14 -38.55
C ALA A 213 17.38 -1.19 -39.01
N THR A 214 18.19 -2.09 -39.57
CA THR A 214 17.78 -3.38 -40.12
C THR A 214 18.87 -4.41 -39.91
N TYR A 215 18.49 -5.63 -39.54
CA TYR A 215 19.39 -6.78 -39.38
C TYR A 215 19.05 -7.84 -40.43
N ALA A 216 20.07 -8.55 -40.93
CA ALA A 216 19.86 -9.68 -41.85
C ALA A 216 19.30 -10.93 -41.15
N SER A 217 19.65 -11.12 -39.88
CA SER A 217 19.23 -12.24 -39.04
C SER A 217 17.92 -11.90 -38.32
N THR A 218 16.94 -12.80 -38.33
CA THR A 218 15.56 -12.55 -37.83
C THR A 218 14.94 -13.75 -37.09
N GLY A 219 15.73 -14.78 -36.79
CA GLY A 219 15.32 -15.89 -35.94
C GLY A 219 15.12 -15.49 -34.48
N THR A 220 14.48 -16.36 -33.70
CA THR A 220 14.08 -16.08 -32.30
C THR A 220 15.25 -15.78 -31.36
N ASP A 221 16.41 -16.38 -31.60
CA ASP A 221 17.65 -16.18 -30.82
C ASP A 221 18.74 -15.46 -31.64
N ASP A 222 18.39 -14.95 -32.81
CA ASP A 222 19.30 -14.13 -33.60
C ASP A 222 19.50 -12.77 -32.93
N PRO A 223 20.63 -12.09 -33.19
CA PRO A 223 20.88 -10.79 -32.57
C PRO A 223 19.76 -9.80 -32.90
N ASP A 224 19.20 -9.17 -31.87
CA ASP A 224 18.14 -8.17 -31.98
C ASP A 224 18.42 -6.91 -31.14
N ALA A 225 19.68 -6.73 -30.73
CA ALA A 225 20.10 -5.59 -29.92
C ALA A 225 21.41 -4.96 -30.40
N ALA A 226 21.66 -3.69 -30.06
CA ALA A 226 22.91 -3.03 -30.43
C ALA A 226 24.14 -3.63 -29.74
N ILE A 227 23.96 -4.08 -28.51
CA ILE A 227 24.86 -4.99 -27.79
C ILE A 227 24.06 -6.26 -27.52
N PHE A 228 24.42 -7.36 -28.16
CA PHE A 228 23.70 -8.63 -28.03
C PHE A 228 24.63 -9.75 -27.57
N SER A 229 24.19 -10.51 -26.57
CA SER A 229 24.89 -11.68 -26.08
C SER A 229 24.03 -12.94 -26.09
N ARG A 230 24.59 -14.04 -26.62
CA ARG A 230 24.04 -15.38 -26.47
C ARG A 230 24.39 -16.04 -25.14
N ALA A 231 25.36 -15.48 -24.42
CA ALA A 231 25.87 -15.94 -23.14
C ALA A 231 25.59 -14.90 -22.04
N ASP A 232 25.95 -15.19 -20.79
CA ASP A 232 25.82 -14.25 -19.68
C ASP A 232 26.63 -12.97 -19.93
N LEU A 233 26.03 -11.82 -19.57
CA LEU A 233 26.63 -10.51 -19.78
C LEU A 233 26.67 -9.69 -18.48
N ALA A 234 27.86 -9.32 -18.05
CA ALA A 234 28.08 -8.38 -16.95
C ALA A 234 28.57 -7.02 -17.48
N ILE A 235 28.13 -5.92 -16.87
CA ILE A 235 28.62 -4.57 -17.13
C ILE A 235 29.08 -3.93 -15.83
N ASP A 236 30.30 -3.42 -15.82
CA ASP A 236 30.90 -2.75 -14.67
C ASP A 236 31.84 -1.60 -15.08
N GLY A 237 32.64 -1.11 -14.13
CA GLY A 237 33.52 0.04 -14.33
C GLY A 237 32.83 1.39 -14.10
N THR A 238 33.60 2.47 -14.11
CA THR A 238 33.12 3.83 -13.78
C THR A 238 33.06 4.77 -14.99
N GLY A 239 33.47 4.30 -16.17
CA GLY A 239 33.31 5.00 -17.44
C GLY A 239 31.85 5.13 -17.89
N SER A 240 31.63 5.79 -19.02
CA SER A 240 30.30 5.92 -19.61
C SER A 240 30.11 5.05 -20.85
N LEU A 241 28.87 4.60 -21.07
CA LEU A 241 28.43 3.87 -22.24
C LEU A 241 27.14 4.48 -22.79
N THR A 242 27.16 4.91 -24.04
CA THR A 242 25.97 5.36 -24.78
C THR A 242 25.59 4.34 -25.84
N VAL A 243 24.41 3.75 -25.73
CA VAL A 243 23.87 2.78 -26.68
C VAL A 243 22.71 3.39 -27.45
N THR A 244 22.80 3.37 -28.79
CA THR A 244 21.71 3.78 -29.69
C THR A 244 21.29 2.59 -30.53
N ALA A 245 20.16 1.98 -30.16
CA ALA A 245 19.54 0.88 -30.87
C ALA A 245 18.41 1.38 -31.77
N LYS A 246 18.66 1.36 -33.07
CA LYS A 246 17.77 1.75 -34.16
C LYS A 246 16.97 0.58 -34.71
N TYR A 247 17.40 -0.66 -34.46
CA TYR A 247 16.65 -1.84 -34.92
C TYR A 247 15.55 -2.23 -33.93
N HIS A 248 15.94 -2.59 -32.71
CA HIS A 248 15.03 -3.21 -31.75
C HIS A 248 15.48 -2.93 -30.30
N ASP A 249 16.24 -3.81 -29.65
CA ASP A 249 16.63 -3.68 -28.24
C ASP A 249 17.98 -2.97 -28.06
N GLY A 250 18.20 -2.34 -26.90
CA GLY A 250 19.46 -1.66 -26.59
C GLY A 250 20.59 -2.64 -26.26
N ILE A 251 20.50 -3.24 -25.08
CA ILE A 251 21.43 -4.23 -24.55
C ILE A 251 20.64 -5.48 -24.22
N ALA A 252 21.00 -6.62 -24.81
CA ALA A 252 20.31 -7.88 -24.60
C ALA A 252 21.26 -9.05 -24.30
N SER A 253 20.87 -9.90 -23.34
CA SER A 253 21.43 -11.22 -23.11
C SER A 253 20.31 -12.28 -23.26
N LEU A 254 20.62 -13.39 -23.92
CA LEU A 254 19.76 -14.58 -23.91
C LEU A 254 19.79 -15.31 -22.57
N ASP A 255 20.75 -15.02 -21.69
CA ASP A 255 20.78 -15.61 -20.37
C ASP A 255 20.69 -14.48 -19.31
N ASP A 256 21.58 -14.46 -18.33
CA ASP A 256 21.61 -13.44 -17.28
C ASP A 256 22.27 -12.16 -17.79
N LEU A 257 21.75 -11.02 -17.31
CA LEU A 257 22.37 -9.71 -17.49
C LEU A 257 22.56 -9.03 -16.13
N VAL A 258 23.80 -8.63 -15.84
CA VAL A 258 24.18 -7.99 -14.57
C VAL A 258 24.77 -6.61 -14.84
N ILE A 259 24.32 -5.59 -14.09
CA ILE A 259 24.90 -4.25 -14.09
C ILE A 259 25.35 -3.90 -12.68
N SER A 260 26.66 -3.82 -12.49
CA SER A 260 27.26 -3.53 -11.19
C SER A 260 27.58 -2.05 -11.00
N SER A 261 27.96 -1.35 -12.07
CA SER A 261 28.31 0.08 -12.03
C SER A 261 28.30 0.71 -13.43
N GLY A 262 28.75 1.97 -13.53
CA GLY A 262 28.92 2.69 -14.79
C GLY A 262 27.91 3.82 -15.00
N THR A 263 28.16 4.67 -15.99
CA THR A 263 27.19 5.67 -16.46
C THR A 263 26.63 5.21 -17.80
N ILE A 264 25.44 4.61 -17.80
CA ILE A 264 24.88 3.91 -18.96
C ILE A 264 23.67 4.69 -19.47
N ALA A 265 23.70 5.08 -20.75
CA ALA A 265 22.60 5.73 -21.43
C ALA A 265 22.15 4.87 -22.62
N VAL A 266 20.88 4.48 -22.67
CA VAL A 266 20.34 3.62 -23.73
C VAL A 266 19.13 4.27 -24.38
N THR A 267 19.13 4.39 -25.71
CA THR A 267 17.94 4.69 -26.51
C THR A 267 17.64 3.50 -27.40
N ALA A 268 16.45 2.94 -27.32
CA ALA A 268 16.06 1.75 -28.07
C ALA A 268 14.67 1.88 -28.69
N VAL A 269 14.50 1.32 -29.89
CA VAL A 269 13.19 1.26 -30.58
C VAL A 269 12.20 0.38 -29.83
N LYS A 270 12.66 -0.66 -29.12
CA LYS A 270 11.81 -1.53 -28.32
C LYS A 270 12.24 -1.54 -26.86
N HIS A 271 12.93 -2.57 -26.35
CA HIS A 271 13.33 -2.64 -24.94
C HIS A 271 14.72 -2.03 -24.75
N ALA A 272 14.95 -1.26 -23.69
CA ALA A 272 16.28 -0.68 -23.51
C ALA A 272 17.29 -1.72 -23.00
N ILE A 273 17.00 -2.43 -21.91
CA ILE A 273 17.90 -3.45 -21.34
C ILE A 273 17.10 -4.71 -21.03
N LYS A 274 17.53 -5.85 -21.61
CA LYS A 274 16.84 -7.15 -21.51
C LYS A 274 17.81 -8.26 -21.12
N GLY A 275 17.60 -8.90 -19.97
CA GLY A 275 18.23 -10.19 -19.68
C GLY A 275 17.13 -11.25 -19.68
N ARG A 276 17.13 -12.18 -20.65
CA ARG A 276 16.01 -13.13 -20.82
C ARG A 276 15.79 -13.91 -19.54
N ASP A 277 16.85 -14.44 -18.94
CA ASP A 277 16.75 -15.29 -17.74
C ASP A 277 16.71 -14.48 -16.45
N SER A 278 17.50 -13.42 -16.37
CA SER A 278 17.38 -12.45 -15.29
C SER A 278 18.04 -11.12 -15.65
N LEU A 279 17.60 -10.06 -14.97
CA LEU A 279 18.28 -8.77 -14.97
C LEU A 279 18.55 -8.33 -13.53
N ALA A 280 19.83 -8.16 -13.20
CA ALA A 280 20.28 -7.71 -11.88
C ALA A 280 21.00 -6.36 -11.96
N VAL A 281 20.61 -5.40 -11.12
CA VAL A 281 21.27 -4.10 -11.00
C VAL A 281 21.67 -3.85 -9.55
N SER A 282 22.96 -3.69 -9.29
CA SER A 282 23.50 -3.39 -7.96
C SER A 282 24.10 -1.98 -7.83
N GLY A 283 24.34 -1.29 -8.96
CA GLY A 283 24.91 0.05 -8.95
C GLY A 283 24.85 0.75 -10.31
N GLY A 284 25.55 1.89 -10.40
CA GLY A 284 25.62 2.71 -11.62
C GLY A 284 24.58 3.83 -11.72
N THR A 285 24.75 4.70 -12.72
CA THR A 285 23.76 5.69 -13.16
C THR A 285 23.24 5.25 -14.51
N ILE A 286 21.98 4.84 -14.58
CA ILE A 286 21.36 4.23 -15.76
C ILE A 286 20.23 5.14 -16.22
N THR A 287 20.27 5.58 -17.48
CA THR A 287 19.22 6.37 -18.11
C THR A 287 18.75 5.67 -19.38
N VAL A 288 17.46 5.33 -19.46
CA VAL A 288 16.91 4.62 -20.61
C VAL A 288 15.72 5.34 -21.23
N ASN A 289 15.63 5.30 -22.56
CA ASN A 289 14.51 5.71 -23.37
C ASN A 289 14.11 4.56 -24.31
N ALA A 290 12.96 3.95 -24.04
CA ALA A 290 12.51 2.72 -24.69
C ALA A 290 11.18 2.95 -25.42
N GLY A 291 11.08 2.47 -26.67
CA GLY A 291 9.81 2.42 -27.41
C GLY A 291 8.85 1.32 -26.95
N SER A 292 9.31 0.42 -26.10
CA SER A 292 8.52 -0.51 -25.27
C SER A 292 9.01 -0.40 -23.84
N ASP A 293 9.62 -1.45 -23.27
CA ASP A 293 9.91 -1.53 -21.84
C ASP A 293 11.32 -1.04 -21.50
N GLY A 294 11.47 -0.40 -20.35
CA GLY A 294 12.77 0.11 -19.90
C GLY A 294 13.73 -1.03 -19.56
N LEU A 295 13.43 -1.74 -18.48
CA LEU A 295 14.21 -2.88 -17.99
C LEU A 295 13.35 -4.14 -18.05
N LYS A 296 13.84 -5.23 -18.65
CA LYS A 296 13.04 -6.44 -18.89
C LYS A 296 13.77 -7.73 -18.55
N SER A 297 13.02 -8.69 -18.00
CA SER A 297 13.33 -10.12 -18.06
C SER A 297 12.12 -10.90 -18.58
N SER A 298 12.36 -11.95 -19.37
CA SER A 298 11.31 -12.50 -20.27
C SER A 298 11.26 -14.03 -20.39
N ASN A 299 12.00 -14.78 -19.56
CA ASN A 299 11.92 -16.24 -19.56
C ASN A 299 10.61 -16.68 -18.89
N ASP A 300 9.71 -17.23 -19.69
CA ASP A 300 8.39 -17.77 -19.30
C ASP A 300 8.36 -19.31 -19.23
N GLU A 301 9.49 -19.96 -19.51
CA GLU A 301 9.61 -21.42 -19.54
C GLU A 301 10.08 -22.00 -18.19
N ASP A 302 10.95 -21.28 -17.47
CA ASP A 302 11.50 -21.68 -16.18
C ASP A 302 11.10 -20.70 -15.07
N VAL A 303 10.31 -21.19 -14.12
CA VAL A 303 9.85 -20.43 -12.95
C VAL A 303 10.96 -19.95 -12.02
N ALA A 304 12.18 -20.48 -12.15
CA ALA A 304 13.36 -20.01 -11.42
C ALA A 304 14.08 -18.84 -12.12
N LYS A 305 13.63 -18.46 -13.32
CA LYS A 305 14.17 -17.40 -14.17
C LYS A 305 13.10 -16.33 -14.42
N GLY A 306 13.32 -15.41 -15.35
CA GLY A 306 12.39 -14.35 -15.73
C GLY A 306 12.27 -13.22 -14.71
N PHE A 307 13.25 -13.05 -13.81
CA PHE A 307 13.16 -12.10 -12.69
C PHE A 307 14.03 -10.86 -12.87
N VAL A 308 13.62 -9.75 -12.27
CA VAL A 308 14.40 -8.51 -12.18
C VAL A 308 14.73 -8.20 -10.72
N THR A 309 15.98 -7.88 -10.45
CA THR A 309 16.47 -7.54 -9.10
C THR A 309 17.21 -6.21 -9.11
N ILE A 310 16.86 -5.31 -8.19
CA ILE A 310 17.53 -4.03 -8.01
C ILE A 310 17.94 -3.87 -6.54
N SER A 311 19.24 -3.89 -6.28
CA SER A 311 19.82 -3.68 -4.95
C SER A 311 20.50 -2.32 -4.79
N GLY A 312 20.74 -1.61 -5.88
CA GLY A 312 21.37 -0.29 -5.88
C GLY A 312 21.27 0.43 -7.23
N GLY A 313 22.00 1.54 -7.36
CA GLY A 313 22.04 2.37 -8.57
C GLY A 313 21.07 3.56 -8.58
N ASN A 314 21.27 4.47 -9.53
CA ASN A 314 20.38 5.59 -9.84
C ASN A 314 19.83 5.38 -11.26
N ILE A 315 18.56 5.00 -11.36
CA ILE A 315 17.93 4.49 -12.56
C ILE A 315 16.81 5.44 -12.97
N THR A 316 16.89 5.98 -14.19
CA THR A 316 15.87 6.85 -14.79
C THR A 316 15.36 6.20 -16.07
N ILE A 317 14.04 5.97 -16.13
CA ILE A 317 13.38 5.22 -17.20
C ILE A 317 12.30 6.09 -17.84
N THR A 318 12.34 6.19 -19.17
CA THR A 318 11.21 6.61 -20.00
C THR A 318 10.85 5.45 -20.91
N ALA A 319 9.62 4.95 -20.81
CA ALA A 319 9.15 3.77 -21.52
C ALA A 319 7.76 4.02 -22.13
N ALA A 320 7.56 3.65 -23.39
CA ALA A 320 6.22 3.65 -24.00
C ALA A 320 5.43 2.35 -23.66
N GLY A 321 6.11 1.33 -23.17
CA GLY A 321 5.56 0.16 -22.50
C GLY A 321 5.66 0.30 -20.98
N ASP A 322 6.20 -0.72 -20.34
CA ASP A 322 6.38 -0.83 -18.91
C ASP A 322 7.75 -0.26 -18.48
N GLY A 323 7.83 0.38 -17.32
CA GLY A 323 9.11 0.88 -16.81
C GLY A 323 10.08 -0.27 -16.53
N ILE A 324 9.63 -1.22 -15.70
CA ILE A 324 10.31 -2.47 -15.39
C ILE A 324 9.32 -3.61 -15.57
N GLU A 325 9.68 -4.64 -16.32
CA GLU A 325 8.87 -5.83 -16.54
C GLU A 325 9.65 -7.10 -16.22
N ALA A 326 9.07 -7.97 -15.41
CA ALA A 326 9.58 -9.31 -15.16
C ALA A 326 8.48 -10.34 -15.44
N GLU A 327 8.83 -11.39 -16.15
CA GLU A 327 7.91 -12.51 -16.34
C GLU A 327 7.54 -13.16 -15.01
N THR A 328 8.50 -13.31 -14.10
CA THR A 328 8.23 -13.85 -12.75
C THR A 328 8.14 -12.73 -11.72
N SER A 329 9.26 -12.29 -11.14
CA SER A 329 9.25 -11.41 -9.97
C SER A 329 10.15 -10.20 -10.09
N ILE A 330 9.75 -9.12 -9.41
CA ILE A 330 10.59 -7.93 -9.22
C ILE A 330 10.95 -7.82 -7.74
N THR A 331 12.25 -7.74 -7.43
CA THR A 331 12.75 -7.46 -6.08
C THR A 331 13.54 -6.16 -6.05
N VAL A 332 13.14 -5.23 -5.18
CA VAL A 332 13.88 -3.99 -4.90
C VAL A 332 14.33 -3.97 -3.45
N SER A 333 15.65 -4.01 -3.24
CA SER A 333 16.28 -3.93 -1.93
C SER A 333 17.18 -2.71 -1.75
N GLY A 334 17.18 -1.79 -2.71
CA GLY A 334 17.92 -0.53 -2.65
C GLY A 334 17.82 0.26 -3.96
N GLY A 335 18.64 1.30 -4.08
CA GLY A 335 18.69 2.17 -5.27
C GLY A 335 17.66 3.31 -5.28
N SER A 336 17.79 4.15 -6.29
CA SER A 336 16.90 5.27 -6.62
C SER A 336 16.35 5.05 -8.03
N ILE A 337 15.06 4.76 -8.15
CA ILE A 337 14.39 4.42 -9.41
C ILE A 337 13.36 5.49 -9.72
N THR A 338 13.43 6.10 -10.91
CA THR A 338 12.39 6.98 -11.45
C THR A 338 11.91 6.42 -12.78
N ALA A 339 10.65 6.02 -12.86
CA ALA A 339 10.04 5.45 -14.06
C ALA A 339 8.86 6.29 -14.56
N MET A 340 8.95 6.75 -15.81
CA MET A 340 7.85 7.35 -16.55
C MET A 340 7.38 6.36 -17.61
N ALA A 341 6.16 5.86 -17.49
CA ALA A 341 5.64 4.78 -18.33
C ALA A 341 4.19 5.04 -18.77
N THR A 342 3.84 4.59 -19.98
CA THR A 342 2.45 4.55 -20.47
C THR A 342 1.78 3.18 -20.32
N GLY A 343 2.56 2.10 -20.09
CA GLY A 343 2.06 0.79 -19.68
C GLY A 343 1.87 0.73 -18.17
N LYS A 344 2.77 0.03 -17.47
CA LYS A 344 2.87 -0.04 -16.01
C LYS A 344 4.22 0.49 -15.55
N GLY A 345 4.31 1.05 -14.34
CA GLY A 345 5.62 1.43 -13.80
C GLY A 345 6.49 0.20 -13.57
N LEU A 346 6.00 -0.73 -12.75
CA LEU A 346 6.58 -2.05 -12.49
C LEU A 346 5.53 -3.12 -12.79
N LYS A 347 5.85 -4.13 -13.60
CA LYS A 347 4.99 -5.27 -13.91
C LYS A 347 5.69 -6.59 -13.60
N ALA A 348 5.04 -7.46 -12.83
CA ALA A 348 5.50 -8.81 -12.56
C ALA A 348 4.38 -9.84 -12.83
N GLY A 349 4.70 -10.98 -13.45
CA GLY A 349 3.76 -12.10 -13.61
C GLY A 349 3.56 -12.93 -12.33
N THR A 350 4.32 -12.64 -11.26
CA THR A 350 4.11 -13.17 -9.90
C THR A 350 4.19 -12.03 -8.88
N ASP A 351 5.23 -11.97 -8.05
CA ASP A 351 5.31 -11.03 -6.94
C ASP A 351 6.18 -9.79 -7.24
N VAL A 352 5.83 -8.67 -6.62
CA VAL A 352 6.70 -7.50 -6.47
C VAL A 352 7.05 -7.34 -4.98
N THR A 353 8.34 -7.32 -4.65
CA THR A 353 8.83 -7.18 -3.27
C THR A 353 9.74 -5.97 -3.15
N ILE A 354 9.39 -5.03 -2.26
CA ILE A 354 10.14 -3.81 -1.98
C ILE A 354 10.51 -3.77 -0.50
N THR A 355 11.81 -3.90 -0.24
CA THR A 355 12.36 -3.94 1.13
C THR A 355 13.13 -2.67 1.50
N ALA A 356 13.65 -1.94 0.52
CA ALA A 356 14.29 -0.63 0.68
C ALA A 356 14.35 0.11 -0.67
N GLY A 357 15.11 1.21 -0.73
CA GLY A 357 15.24 2.05 -1.92
C GLY A 357 14.22 3.20 -1.99
N THR A 358 14.37 4.03 -3.02
CA THR A 358 13.45 5.12 -3.37
C THR A 358 12.90 4.88 -4.77
N ILE A 359 11.58 4.75 -4.90
CA ILE A 359 10.90 4.46 -6.16
C ILE A 359 9.94 5.62 -6.46
N GLY A 360 10.08 6.23 -7.62
CA GLY A 360 9.17 7.22 -8.18
C GLY A 360 8.57 6.74 -9.49
N VAL A 361 7.26 6.54 -9.55
CA VAL A 361 6.54 6.16 -10.77
C VAL A 361 5.63 7.29 -11.20
N THR A 362 5.68 7.66 -12.48
CA THR A 362 4.68 8.50 -13.12
C THR A 362 4.04 7.72 -14.26
N ASN A 363 2.74 7.46 -14.16
CA ASN A 363 2.00 6.74 -15.16
C ASN A 363 0.85 7.59 -15.72
N ASN A 364 0.89 7.82 -17.03
CA ASN A 364 -0.09 8.63 -17.76
C ASN A 364 -0.91 7.81 -18.77
N GLY A 365 -0.71 6.49 -18.83
CA GLY A 365 -1.45 5.58 -19.70
C GLY A 365 -2.89 5.38 -19.27
N ALA A 366 -3.81 5.24 -20.23
CA ALA A 366 -5.21 4.93 -19.93
C ALA A 366 -5.31 3.58 -19.19
N ALA A 367 -6.04 3.56 -18.08
CA ALA A 367 -6.05 2.45 -17.12
C ALA A 367 -4.66 1.99 -16.64
N GLY A 368 -3.66 2.87 -16.74
CA GLY A 368 -2.28 2.57 -16.41
C GLY A 368 -2.06 2.34 -14.92
N ARG A 369 -1.10 1.47 -14.60
CA ARG A 369 -0.84 1.02 -13.23
C ARG A 369 0.55 1.45 -12.78
N GLY A 370 0.69 1.91 -11.55
CA GLY A 370 2.00 2.24 -10.99
C GLY A 370 2.83 0.97 -10.77
N ILE A 371 2.29 0.05 -9.98
CA ILE A 371 2.81 -1.30 -9.75
C ILE A 371 1.70 -2.29 -10.05
N ASP A 372 2.01 -3.35 -10.79
CA ASP A 372 1.07 -4.39 -11.21
C ASP A 372 1.71 -5.78 -11.02
N ALA A 373 1.04 -6.64 -10.26
CA ALA A 373 1.52 -7.99 -9.95
C ALA A 373 0.37 -9.00 -10.04
N ASP A 374 0.57 -10.09 -10.78
CA ASP A 374 -0.42 -11.17 -10.85
C ASP A 374 -0.39 -12.04 -9.57
N GLY A 375 0.61 -11.84 -8.71
CA GLY A 375 0.72 -12.33 -7.35
C GLY A 375 0.56 -11.21 -6.32
N ASN A 376 1.41 -11.21 -5.31
CA ASN A 376 1.39 -10.23 -4.22
C ASN A 376 2.28 -9.02 -4.49
N VAL A 377 1.92 -7.88 -3.90
CA VAL A 377 2.83 -6.75 -3.75
C VAL A 377 3.18 -6.58 -2.28
N THR A 378 4.46 -6.65 -1.93
CA THR A 378 4.92 -6.56 -0.55
C THR A 378 5.85 -5.36 -0.35
N PHE A 379 5.54 -4.52 0.62
CA PHE A 379 6.37 -3.42 1.09
C PHE A 379 6.77 -3.65 2.56
N SER A 380 8.06 -3.73 2.83
CA SER A 380 8.58 -3.83 4.21
C SER A 380 9.52 -2.67 4.60
N GLY A 381 9.91 -1.84 3.62
CA GLY A 381 10.73 -0.65 3.81
C GLY A 381 10.82 0.18 2.54
N GLY A 382 11.68 1.20 2.55
CA GLY A 382 11.86 2.11 1.41
C GLY A 382 10.73 3.14 1.24
N THR A 383 10.89 4.00 0.25
CA THR A 383 9.89 5.01 -0.15
C THR A 383 9.41 4.73 -1.56
N THR A 384 8.10 4.65 -1.76
CA THR A 384 7.46 4.50 -3.07
C THR A 384 6.48 5.65 -3.29
N THR A 385 6.66 6.41 -4.35
CA THR A 385 5.77 7.51 -4.77
C THR A 385 5.23 7.21 -6.16
N ILE A 386 3.92 7.26 -6.34
CA ILE A 386 3.24 6.93 -7.59
C ILE A 386 2.29 8.07 -7.97
N ASN A 387 2.43 8.59 -9.19
CA ASN A 387 1.57 9.63 -9.76
C ASN A 387 0.80 9.07 -10.95
N LEU A 388 -0.53 9.21 -10.94
CA LEU A 388 -1.44 8.71 -11.97
C LEU A 388 -2.18 9.85 -12.66
N SER A 389 -2.27 9.78 -13.99
CA SER A 389 -3.06 10.74 -14.78
C SER A 389 -3.86 10.13 -15.93
N GLY A 390 -3.86 8.80 -16.09
CA GLY A 390 -4.66 8.13 -17.11
C GLY A 390 -6.09 7.85 -16.67
N ALA A 391 -7.05 7.90 -17.59
CA ALA A 391 -8.47 7.69 -17.30
C ALA A 391 -8.86 6.21 -17.19
N THR A 392 -10.00 5.92 -16.54
CA THR A 392 -10.66 4.60 -16.61
C THR A 392 -11.01 4.23 -18.05
N VAL A 393 -10.75 2.98 -18.43
CA VAL A 393 -11.10 2.41 -19.74
C VAL A 393 -12.24 1.43 -19.57
N LEU A 394 -13.28 1.54 -20.38
CA LEU A 394 -14.41 0.62 -20.38
C LEU A 394 -14.23 -0.41 -21.50
N THR A 395 -13.99 -1.67 -21.15
CA THR A 395 -13.83 -2.75 -22.13
C THR A 395 -15.13 -3.53 -22.24
N ALA A 396 -15.64 -3.77 -23.44
CA ALA A 396 -16.85 -4.56 -23.61
C ALA A 396 -16.64 -6.00 -23.12
N SER A 397 -17.49 -6.48 -22.21
CA SER A 397 -17.45 -7.85 -21.66
C SER A 397 -18.87 -8.39 -21.54
N GLY A 398 -19.14 -9.52 -22.20
CA GLY A 398 -20.48 -10.09 -22.29
C GLY A 398 -21.51 -9.09 -22.82
N SER A 399 -22.60 -8.88 -22.08
CA SER A 399 -23.62 -7.87 -22.37
C SER A 399 -23.32 -6.49 -21.72
N GLY A 400 -22.11 -6.24 -21.24
CA GLY A 400 -21.75 -5.01 -20.56
C GLY A 400 -20.31 -4.54 -20.73
N PHE A 401 -19.82 -3.84 -19.71
CA PHE A 401 -18.47 -3.32 -19.67
C PHE A 401 -17.78 -3.81 -18.41
N ASP A 402 -16.49 -4.11 -18.53
CA ASP A 402 -15.57 -4.34 -17.44
C ASP A 402 -14.63 -3.11 -17.35
N PRO A 403 -14.82 -2.23 -16.36
CA PRO A 403 -13.98 -1.06 -16.20
C PRO A 403 -12.56 -1.44 -15.75
N SER A 404 -11.57 -1.06 -16.54
CA SER A 404 -10.17 -1.10 -16.13
C SER A 404 -9.75 0.24 -15.55
N TYR A 405 -9.27 0.22 -14.31
CA TYR A 405 -9.00 1.43 -13.54
C TYR A 405 -7.51 1.81 -13.57
N PRO A 406 -7.20 3.11 -13.66
CA PRO A 406 -5.87 3.58 -13.29
C PRO A 406 -5.63 3.25 -11.81
N SER A 407 -4.54 2.55 -11.52
CA SER A 407 -4.29 2.01 -10.19
C SER A 407 -2.88 2.35 -9.70
N GLY A 408 -2.74 2.76 -8.44
CA GLY A 408 -1.41 3.03 -7.86
C GLY A 408 -0.66 1.72 -7.72
N VAL A 409 -1.24 0.81 -6.96
CA VAL A 409 -0.77 -0.57 -6.79
C VAL A 409 -1.93 -1.50 -7.09
N LYS A 410 -1.73 -2.44 -8.02
CA LYS A 410 -2.63 -3.56 -8.29
C LYS A 410 -1.94 -4.88 -7.97
N ALA A 411 -2.62 -5.73 -7.23
CA ALA A 411 -2.26 -7.11 -7.02
C ALA A 411 -3.47 -7.99 -7.35
N ASP A 412 -3.26 -9.09 -8.09
CA ASP A 412 -4.28 -10.15 -8.16
C ASP A 412 -4.23 -11.03 -6.89
N GLY A 413 -3.09 -11.01 -6.19
CA GLY A 413 -2.95 -11.49 -4.82
C GLY A 413 -3.25 -10.41 -3.78
N SER A 414 -2.44 -10.40 -2.72
CA SER A 414 -2.56 -9.44 -1.61
C SER A 414 -1.59 -8.27 -1.75
N ILE A 415 -1.95 -7.14 -1.15
CA ILE A 415 -1.00 -6.04 -0.91
C ILE A 415 -0.63 -6.07 0.58
N ASN A 416 0.66 -6.22 0.88
CA ASN A 416 1.17 -6.31 2.25
C ASN A 416 2.08 -5.13 2.55
N VAL A 417 1.74 -4.35 3.59
CA VAL A 417 2.53 -3.21 4.06
C VAL A 417 2.95 -3.45 5.51
N SER A 418 4.25 -3.38 5.75
CA SER A 418 4.86 -3.69 7.05
C SER A 418 6.13 -2.85 7.27
N GLY A 419 6.74 -3.00 8.45
CA GLY A 419 8.01 -2.36 8.77
C GLY A 419 7.95 -0.83 8.68
N THR A 420 8.91 -0.26 7.96
CA THR A 420 9.08 1.20 7.80
C THR A 420 8.70 1.72 6.41
N ALA A 421 7.98 0.91 5.62
CA ALA A 421 7.57 1.29 4.26
C ALA A 421 6.81 2.62 4.25
N SER A 422 7.16 3.50 3.30
CA SER A 422 6.45 4.76 3.06
C SER A 422 5.91 4.77 1.64
N ILE A 423 4.58 4.73 1.50
CA ILE A 423 3.88 4.65 0.21
C ILE A 423 3.04 5.92 0.02
N SER A 424 3.21 6.59 -1.11
CA SER A 424 2.41 7.75 -1.53
C SER A 424 1.83 7.50 -2.92
N VAL A 425 0.51 7.55 -3.06
CA VAL A 425 -0.18 7.45 -4.35
C VAL A 425 -1.01 8.72 -4.58
N THR A 426 -0.79 9.38 -5.72
CA THR A 426 -1.55 10.57 -6.14
C THR A 426 -2.20 10.33 -7.49
N GLY A 427 -3.53 10.34 -7.52
CA GLY A 427 -4.33 10.35 -8.75
C GLY A 427 -4.85 11.75 -9.03
N THR A 428 -4.46 12.32 -10.17
CA THR A 428 -4.95 13.64 -10.62
C THR A 428 -6.44 13.60 -11.00
N ALA A 429 -7.04 14.75 -11.30
CA ALA A 429 -8.42 14.82 -11.77
C ALA A 429 -8.65 14.05 -13.09
N ALA A 430 -7.61 13.84 -13.89
CA ALA A 430 -7.66 13.03 -15.11
C ALA A 430 -7.71 11.52 -14.81
N ALA A 431 -7.29 11.09 -13.61
CA ALA A 431 -7.32 9.69 -13.19
C ALA A 431 -8.70 9.26 -12.70
N THR A 432 -9.70 9.32 -13.59
CA THR A 432 -11.09 8.99 -13.29
C THR A 432 -11.21 7.58 -12.72
N GLY A 433 -12.06 7.38 -11.71
CA GLY A 433 -12.30 6.06 -11.12
C GLY A 433 -11.10 5.40 -10.44
N ALA A 434 -10.00 6.13 -10.22
CA ALA A 434 -8.73 5.53 -9.80
C ALA A 434 -8.80 4.69 -8.52
N ARG A 435 -7.93 3.67 -8.47
CA ARG A 435 -7.66 2.90 -7.25
C ARG A 435 -6.32 3.31 -6.69
N GLY A 436 -6.25 3.60 -5.39
CA GLY A 436 -4.94 3.80 -4.75
C GLY A 436 -4.21 2.47 -4.64
N LEU A 437 -4.74 1.59 -3.79
CA LEU A 437 -4.34 0.21 -3.62
C LEU A 437 -5.53 -0.69 -3.99
N SER A 438 -5.33 -1.63 -4.91
CA SER A 438 -6.35 -2.55 -5.41
C SER A 438 -5.85 -3.99 -5.29
N ALA A 439 -6.57 -4.85 -4.57
CA ALA A 439 -6.20 -6.26 -4.40
C ALA A 439 -7.40 -7.17 -4.64
N ASP A 440 -7.23 -8.23 -5.44
CA ASP A 440 -8.30 -9.22 -5.63
C ASP A 440 -8.38 -10.19 -4.44
N ASN A 441 -7.40 -10.13 -3.52
CA ASN A 441 -7.48 -10.75 -2.21
C ASN A 441 -7.59 -9.68 -1.10
N ALA A 442 -6.54 -9.53 -0.29
CA ALA A 442 -6.55 -8.69 0.90
C ALA A 442 -5.54 -7.55 0.81
N ILE A 443 -5.85 -6.43 1.45
CA ILE A 443 -4.89 -5.37 1.75
C ILE A 443 -4.56 -5.43 3.25
N ASN A 444 -3.31 -5.76 3.57
CA ASN A 444 -2.82 -5.92 4.94
C ASN A 444 -1.85 -4.79 5.30
N VAL A 445 -2.16 -3.99 6.32
CA VAL A 445 -1.27 -2.94 6.84
C VAL A 445 -0.96 -3.23 8.31
N THR A 446 0.27 -3.68 8.56
CA THR A 446 0.78 -4.02 9.89
C THR A 446 1.79 -3.01 10.43
N GLY A 447 2.31 -2.13 9.56
CA GLY A 447 3.28 -1.09 9.84
C GLY A 447 3.39 -0.09 8.69
N GLY A 448 4.37 0.80 8.73
CA GLY A 448 4.62 1.79 7.68
C GLY A 448 3.62 2.97 7.64
N THR A 449 3.76 3.79 6.61
CA THR A 449 2.88 4.92 6.29
C THR A 449 2.32 4.76 4.87
N VAL A 450 1.00 4.83 4.73
CA VAL A 450 0.32 4.82 3.43
C VAL A 450 -0.47 6.11 3.27
N THR A 451 -0.15 6.88 2.24
CA THR A 451 -0.87 8.10 1.87
C THR A 451 -1.46 7.97 0.47
N VAL A 452 -2.76 8.19 0.32
CA VAL A 452 -3.44 8.12 -0.97
C VAL A 452 -4.30 9.36 -1.20
N THR A 453 -4.10 10.06 -2.32
CA THR A 453 -4.90 11.22 -2.72
C THR A 453 -5.46 11.03 -4.12
N LEU A 454 -6.78 10.96 -4.28
CA LEU A 454 -7.44 10.71 -5.55
C LEU A 454 -8.44 11.82 -5.88
N ALA A 455 -8.19 12.56 -6.95
CA ALA A 455 -9.04 13.66 -7.41
C ALA A 455 -9.93 13.31 -8.62
N GLY A 456 -9.72 12.14 -9.24
CA GLY A 456 -10.48 11.72 -10.41
C GLY A 456 -11.94 11.40 -10.10
N ASN A 457 -12.83 11.98 -10.90
CA ASN A 457 -14.27 11.81 -10.73
C ASN A 457 -14.75 10.38 -11.04
N GLY A 458 -15.82 9.98 -10.38
CA GLY A 458 -16.67 8.87 -10.81
C GLY A 458 -17.60 9.28 -11.95
N ALA A 459 -18.12 8.30 -12.68
CA ALA A 459 -19.03 8.51 -13.79
C ALA A 459 -20.00 7.34 -13.94
N THR A 460 -21.09 7.57 -14.66
CA THR A 460 -21.99 6.52 -15.12
C THR A 460 -21.64 6.07 -16.54
N TYR A 461 -21.96 4.82 -16.85
CA TYR A 461 -21.90 4.26 -18.20
C TYR A 461 -23.09 3.32 -18.40
N LYS A 462 -23.37 2.95 -19.64
CA LYS A 462 -24.44 1.99 -19.96
C LYS A 462 -23.83 0.71 -20.49
N ASN A 463 -24.30 -0.43 -20.01
CA ASN A 463 -23.94 -1.73 -20.56
C ASN A 463 -24.59 -1.93 -21.95
N ALA A 464 -24.23 -3.00 -22.67
CA ALA A 464 -24.78 -3.27 -24.02
C ALA A 464 -26.30 -3.52 -24.01
N SER A 465 -26.88 -3.87 -22.86
CA SER A 465 -28.32 -3.97 -22.63
C SER A 465 -28.99 -2.64 -22.24
N GLY A 466 -28.25 -1.53 -22.20
CA GLY A 466 -28.76 -0.19 -21.87
C GLY A 466 -28.97 0.10 -20.39
N VAL A 467 -28.58 -0.82 -19.49
CA VAL A 467 -28.63 -0.64 -18.03
C VAL A 467 -27.50 0.28 -17.61
N THR A 468 -27.82 1.32 -16.84
CA THR A 468 -26.83 2.25 -16.31
C THR A 468 -26.11 1.64 -15.12
N ASP A 469 -24.79 1.78 -15.11
CA ASP A 469 -23.87 1.36 -14.06
C ASP A 469 -22.90 2.52 -13.76
N SER A 470 -22.08 2.41 -12.72
CA SER A 470 -21.16 3.47 -12.33
C SER A 470 -19.82 2.97 -11.84
N TYR A 471 -18.83 3.87 -11.91
CA TYR A 471 -17.58 3.70 -11.19
C TYR A 471 -17.24 4.99 -10.42
N ALA A 472 -16.46 4.84 -9.35
CA ALA A 472 -15.90 5.95 -8.60
C ALA A 472 -14.54 5.56 -8.02
N ALA A 473 -13.72 6.57 -7.68
CA ALA A 473 -12.41 6.34 -7.11
C ALA A 473 -12.50 5.66 -5.73
N ALA A 474 -11.52 4.82 -5.39
CA ALA A 474 -11.39 4.26 -4.05
C ALA A 474 -9.91 4.26 -3.64
N ALA A 475 -9.60 4.83 -2.47
CA ALA A 475 -8.22 4.84 -2.00
C ALA A 475 -7.71 3.41 -1.74
N PHE A 476 -8.54 2.57 -1.13
CA PHE A 476 -8.33 1.14 -0.97
C PHE A 476 -9.52 0.40 -1.56
N SER A 477 -9.26 -0.65 -2.35
CA SER A 477 -10.26 -1.57 -2.88
C SER A 477 -9.77 -3.00 -2.71
N ALA A 478 -10.51 -3.84 -2.01
CA ALA A 478 -10.17 -5.24 -1.83
C ALA A 478 -11.39 -6.14 -1.99
N ASP A 479 -11.23 -7.28 -2.65
CA ASP A 479 -12.36 -8.19 -2.85
C ASP A 479 -12.63 -9.01 -1.57
N VAL A 480 -11.58 -9.43 -0.85
CA VAL A 480 -11.72 -10.29 0.34
C VAL A 480 -11.68 -9.50 1.63
N ALA A 481 -10.65 -8.70 1.86
CA ALA A 481 -10.54 -7.96 3.12
C ALA A 481 -9.60 -6.76 3.08
N ILE A 482 -9.88 -5.78 3.94
CA ILE A 482 -8.89 -4.77 4.37
C ILE A 482 -8.60 -4.99 5.85
N VAL A 483 -7.33 -5.25 6.19
CA VAL A 483 -6.88 -5.52 7.55
C VAL A 483 -5.77 -4.54 7.92
N ILE A 484 -6.07 -3.58 8.79
CA ILE A 484 -5.14 -2.53 9.23
C ILE A 484 -4.91 -2.70 10.73
N THR A 485 -3.84 -3.38 11.13
CA THR A 485 -3.52 -3.62 12.55
C THR A 485 -2.42 -2.71 13.09
N GLY A 486 -1.71 -2.00 12.22
CA GLY A 486 -0.66 -1.06 12.60
C GLY A 486 -0.38 -0.01 11.53
N GLY A 487 0.63 0.82 11.74
CA GLY A 487 1.01 1.88 10.82
C GLY A 487 0.07 3.09 10.81
N THR A 488 0.32 4.00 9.87
CA THR A 488 -0.51 5.19 9.62
C THR A 488 -1.09 5.14 8.22
N VAL A 489 -2.41 5.30 8.09
CA VAL A 489 -3.11 5.37 6.81
C VAL A 489 -3.82 6.71 6.68
N THR A 490 -3.47 7.48 5.66
CA THR A 490 -4.11 8.76 5.36
C THR A 490 -4.65 8.75 3.94
N THR A 491 -5.95 9.00 3.76
CA THR A 491 -6.56 9.00 2.42
C THR A 491 -7.40 10.25 2.20
N THR A 492 -7.39 10.76 0.97
CA THR A 492 -8.29 11.81 0.51
C THR A 492 -8.85 11.44 -0.87
N SER A 493 -10.15 11.21 -0.97
CA SER A 493 -10.84 11.01 -2.24
C SER A 493 -11.80 12.18 -2.49
N SER A 494 -11.42 13.08 -3.40
CA SER A 494 -12.17 14.31 -3.71
C SER A 494 -12.99 14.24 -5.00
N GLY A 495 -12.77 13.21 -5.82
CA GLY A 495 -13.62 12.93 -6.97
C GLY A 495 -15.04 12.49 -6.57
N THR A 496 -16.02 12.74 -7.44
CA THR A 496 -17.42 12.36 -7.21
C THR A 496 -17.59 10.86 -6.88
N GLY A 497 -18.41 10.55 -5.89
CA GLY A 497 -18.63 9.18 -5.37
C GLY A 497 -17.41 8.54 -4.69
N GLY A 498 -16.34 9.30 -4.43
CA GLY A 498 -15.07 8.77 -3.95
C GLY A 498 -15.16 8.02 -2.62
N LYS A 499 -14.44 6.90 -2.52
CA LYS A 499 -14.36 6.06 -1.33
C LYS A 499 -12.99 6.17 -0.66
N GLY A 500 -12.97 6.06 0.66
CA GLY A 500 -11.75 5.83 1.43
C GLY A 500 -11.36 4.35 1.36
N LEU A 501 -11.93 3.55 2.26
CA LEU A 501 -11.73 2.10 2.34
C LEU A 501 -12.97 1.38 1.80
N LYS A 502 -12.83 0.65 0.69
CA LYS A 502 -13.88 -0.21 0.11
C LYS A 502 -13.46 -1.67 0.15
N SER A 503 -14.29 -2.54 0.71
CA SER A 503 -14.08 -3.99 0.64
C SER A 503 -15.35 -4.72 0.20
N ASP A 504 -15.23 -5.72 -0.67
CA ASP A 504 -16.37 -6.59 -1.01
C ASP A 504 -16.55 -7.70 0.03
N GLY A 505 -15.50 -8.03 0.79
CA GLY A 505 -15.59 -8.76 2.04
C GLY A 505 -15.50 -7.85 3.28
N THR A 506 -14.59 -8.14 4.21
CA THR A 506 -14.58 -7.53 5.56
C THR A 506 -13.56 -6.40 5.72
N ILE A 507 -13.80 -5.48 6.66
CA ILE A 507 -12.80 -4.49 7.10
C ILE A 507 -12.49 -4.68 8.58
N THR A 508 -11.22 -4.82 8.93
CA THR A 508 -10.74 -4.89 10.33
C THR A 508 -9.71 -3.80 10.59
N ILE A 509 -9.95 -2.97 11.59
CA ILE A 509 -9.06 -1.89 12.04
C ILE A 509 -8.65 -2.15 13.49
N GLY A 510 -7.35 -2.17 13.73
CA GLY A 510 -6.75 -2.51 15.01
C GLY A 510 -6.86 -3.99 15.36
N SER A 511 -6.26 -4.33 16.49
CA SER A 511 -6.39 -5.64 17.13
C SER A 511 -6.19 -5.48 18.63
N ALA A 512 -6.20 -6.59 19.39
CA ALA A 512 -5.90 -6.56 20.82
C ALA A 512 -4.54 -5.94 21.15
N THR A 513 -3.55 -6.09 20.25
CA THR A 513 -2.19 -5.56 20.42
C THR A 513 -1.82 -4.49 19.39
N GLY A 514 -2.61 -4.33 18.32
CA GLY A 514 -2.37 -3.41 17.22
C GLY A 514 -3.23 -2.15 17.31
N SER A 515 -2.61 -0.98 17.26
CA SER A 515 -3.28 0.33 17.40
C SER A 515 -2.85 1.25 16.25
N PRO A 516 -3.46 1.15 15.06
CA PRO A 516 -3.12 1.98 13.91
C PRO A 516 -3.64 3.42 14.07
N THR A 517 -3.16 4.33 13.23
CA THR A 517 -3.70 5.69 13.07
C THR A 517 -4.29 5.87 11.68
N LEU A 518 -5.57 6.23 11.59
CA LEU A 518 -6.30 6.40 10.33
C LEU A 518 -6.85 7.83 10.22
N ASN A 519 -6.59 8.48 9.08
CA ASN A 519 -7.17 9.78 8.72
C ASN A 519 -7.79 9.66 7.32
N ILE A 520 -9.07 9.34 7.25
CA ILE A 520 -9.77 8.98 6.02
C ILE A 520 -10.74 10.09 5.67
N THR A 521 -10.56 10.70 4.49
CA THR A 521 -11.36 11.84 4.04
C THR A 521 -11.98 11.59 2.67
N THR A 522 -13.27 11.87 2.53
CA THR A 522 -14.00 11.90 1.26
C THR A 522 -14.72 13.23 1.12
N THR A 523 -14.43 13.96 0.04
CA THR A 523 -14.99 15.31 -0.20
C THR A 523 -15.76 15.47 -1.51
N GLY A 524 -15.77 14.42 -2.35
CA GLY A 524 -16.55 14.44 -3.59
C GLY A 524 -18.04 14.59 -3.34
N ALA A 525 -18.78 15.03 -4.35
CA ALA A 525 -20.24 14.97 -4.33
C ALA A 525 -20.71 13.56 -4.71
N ARG A 526 -21.90 13.15 -4.25
CA ARG A 526 -22.59 11.99 -4.81
C ARG A 526 -23.06 12.27 -6.24
N PHE A 527 -23.32 11.23 -7.01
CA PHE A 527 -23.96 11.37 -8.33
C PHE A 527 -24.98 10.26 -8.57
N LEU A 528 -26.02 10.58 -9.34
CA LEU A 528 -27.11 9.63 -9.62
C LEU A 528 -26.60 8.54 -10.58
N GLN A 529 -26.73 7.28 -10.17
CA GLN A 529 -26.50 6.12 -11.03
C GLN A 529 -27.74 5.84 -11.88
N SER A 530 -28.88 5.55 -11.25
CA SER A 530 -30.16 5.36 -11.95
C SER A 530 -31.34 5.46 -11.00
N GLY A 531 -32.50 5.97 -11.46
CA GLY A 531 -33.70 6.04 -10.61
C GLY A 531 -33.47 6.88 -9.34
N SER A 532 -33.48 6.22 -8.18
CA SER A 532 -33.13 6.79 -6.86
C SER A 532 -31.80 6.26 -6.30
N ASP A 533 -31.07 5.46 -7.07
CA ASP A 533 -29.79 4.87 -6.70
C ASP A 533 -28.64 5.83 -7.04
N TYR A 534 -27.82 6.13 -6.05
CA TYR A 534 -26.73 7.09 -6.13
C TYR A 534 -25.41 6.41 -5.76
N ASN A 535 -24.32 6.88 -6.35
CA ASN A 535 -22.99 6.55 -5.90
C ASN A 535 -22.53 7.61 -4.88
N HIS A 536 -22.43 7.22 -3.61
CA HIS A 536 -22.16 8.13 -2.49
C HIS A 536 -20.68 8.17 -2.12
N PRO A 537 -20.12 9.31 -1.72
CA PRO A 537 -18.86 9.33 -0.98
C PRO A 537 -18.98 8.51 0.31
N LYS A 538 -17.99 7.67 0.65
CA LYS A 538 -17.97 6.96 1.95
C LYS A 538 -16.55 6.82 2.44
N THR A 539 -16.30 7.14 3.72
CA THR A 539 -14.96 6.93 4.26
C THR A 539 -14.66 5.44 4.43
N ILE A 540 -15.61 4.65 4.93
CA ILE A 540 -15.49 3.19 5.05
C ILE A 540 -16.77 2.54 4.54
N VAL A 541 -16.63 1.58 3.62
CA VAL A 541 -17.74 0.78 3.11
C VAL A 541 -17.33 -0.68 2.93
N ALA A 542 -18.17 -1.61 3.40
CA ALA A 542 -17.93 -3.03 3.20
C ALA A 542 -19.25 -3.80 2.98
N ALA A 543 -19.25 -4.75 2.04
CA ALA A 543 -20.39 -5.67 1.94
C ALA A 543 -20.36 -6.71 3.07
N GLY A 544 -19.17 -7.05 3.59
CA GLY A 544 -19.00 -7.84 4.81
C GLY A 544 -18.97 -6.99 6.07
N ALA A 545 -18.63 -7.64 7.19
CA ALA A 545 -18.59 -7.00 8.50
C ALA A 545 -17.43 -6.00 8.62
N ILE A 546 -17.65 -4.93 9.37
CA ILE A 546 -16.64 -3.95 9.76
C ILE A 546 -16.36 -4.07 11.26
N THR A 547 -15.10 -4.25 11.63
CA THR A 547 -14.64 -4.28 13.02
C THR A 547 -13.60 -3.20 13.27
N ILE A 548 -13.84 -2.35 14.27
CA ILE A 548 -12.85 -1.41 14.82
C ILE A 548 -12.50 -1.88 16.22
N ALA A 549 -11.41 -2.63 16.32
CA ALA A 549 -10.96 -3.25 17.55
C ALA A 549 -10.15 -2.29 18.44
N ASN A 550 -9.33 -1.44 17.83
CA ASN A 550 -8.47 -0.47 18.51
C ASN A 550 -7.91 0.57 17.50
N GLY A 551 -7.14 1.56 17.97
CA GLY A 551 -6.50 2.57 17.13
C GLY A 551 -7.06 3.98 17.33
N THR A 552 -6.53 4.93 16.55
CA THR A 552 -7.08 6.28 16.44
C THR A 552 -7.62 6.47 15.03
N THR A 553 -8.92 6.70 14.89
CA THR A 553 -9.60 6.79 13.60
C THR A 553 -10.28 8.15 13.48
N THR A 554 -9.92 8.93 12.48
CA THR A 554 -10.63 10.17 12.11
C THR A 554 -11.21 10.00 10.71
N LEU A 555 -12.53 10.06 10.62
CA LEU A 555 -13.29 9.88 9.39
C LEU A 555 -14.02 11.18 9.07
N ASN A 556 -13.76 11.76 7.90
CA ASN A 556 -14.44 12.95 7.41
C ASN A 556 -15.09 12.66 6.06
N SER A 557 -16.41 12.63 6.00
CA SER A 557 -17.18 12.36 4.79
C SER A 557 -18.12 13.52 4.47
N THR A 558 -18.30 13.82 3.18
CA THR A 558 -19.36 14.67 2.66
C THR A 558 -20.71 13.96 2.50
N ASP A 559 -20.75 12.69 2.86
CA ASP A 559 -21.91 11.80 2.80
C ASP A 559 -21.68 10.76 3.93
N ASP A 560 -21.96 9.47 3.77
CA ASP A 560 -21.87 8.54 4.92
C ASP A 560 -20.44 8.33 5.46
N GLY A 561 -20.34 8.16 6.77
CA GLY A 561 -19.11 7.83 7.48
C GLY A 561 -18.72 6.36 7.28
N ILE A 562 -19.37 5.48 8.05
CA ILE A 562 -19.14 4.02 8.04
C ILE A 562 -20.41 3.31 7.61
N HIS A 563 -20.30 2.46 6.58
CA HIS A 563 -21.42 1.68 6.07
C HIS A 563 -21.06 0.19 5.93
N SER A 564 -21.91 -0.70 6.42
CA SER A 564 -21.81 -2.14 6.17
C SER A 564 -23.15 -2.75 5.80
N ASP A 565 -23.16 -3.62 4.79
CA ASP A 565 -24.36 -4.37 4.41
C ASP A 565 -24.73 -5.46 5.44
N THR A 566 -23.85 -5.73 6.42
CA THR A 566 -24.04 -6.80 7.41
C THR A 566 -24.01 -6.30 8.84
N SER A 567 -22.84 -5.83 9.31
CA SER A 567 -22.66 -5.43 10.70
C SER A 567 -21.43 -4.55 10.93
N ILE A 568 -21.53 -3.70 11.94
CA ILE A 568 -20.44 -2.86 12.43
C ILE A 568 -20.22 -3.19 13.91
N THR A 569 -18.98 -3.46 14.30
CA THR A 569 -18.60 -3.64 15.70
C THR A 569 -17.44 -2.73 16.06
N ILE A 570 -17.64 -1.86 17.04
CA ILE A 570 -16.61 -0.99 17.60
C ILE A 570 -16.34 -1.43 19.05
N SER A 571 -15.17 -1.99 19.29
CA SER A 571 -14.78 -2.55 20.60
C SER A 571 -13.67 -1.78 21.31
N GLY A 572 -13.04 -0.82 20.64
CA GLY A 572 -11.92 -0.06 21.21
C GLY A 572 -11.50 1.14 20.37
N GLY A 573 -10.38 1.73 20.76
CA GLY A 573 -9.81 2.90 20.11
C GLY A 573 -10.51 4.22 20.43
N THR A 574 -10.02 5.28 19.80
CA THR A 574 -10.64 6.62 19.77
C THR A 574 -11.08 6.90 18.34
N ASN A 575 -12.39 7.02 18.13
CA ASN A 575 -12.99 7.12 16.80
C ASN A 575 -13.77 8.43 16.70
N VAL A 576 -13.44 9.25 15.71
CA VAL A 576 -14.15 10.47 15.35
C VAL A 576 -14.75 10.26 13.97
N VAL A 577 -16.07 10.37 13.86
CA VAL A 577 -16.82 10.21 12.61
C VAL A 577 -17.58 11.51 12.33
N ASN A 578 -17.19 12.20 11.26
CA ASN A 578 -17.82 13.42 10.79
C ASN A 578 -18.43 13.16 9.41
N ALA A 579 -19.74 12.93 9.35
CA ALA A 579 -20.50 12.71 8.12
C ALA A 579 -21.30 13.98 7.78
N ILE A 580 -20.61 15.00 7.24
CA ILE A 580 -21.14 16.36 7.09
C ILE A 580 -21.46 16.64 5.62
N SER A 581 -22.74 16.54 5.29
CA SER A 581 -23.26 16.74 3.93
C SER A 581 -23.82 18.14 3.73
N ALA A 582 -23.54 18.73 2.57
CA ALA A 582 -24.21 19.95 2.12
C ALA A 582 -25.61 19.69 1.52
N THR A 583 -25.96 18.42 1.30
CA THR A 583 -27.25 18.00 0.75
C THR A 583 -28.13 17.47 1.86
N GLN A 584 -29.33 18.02 2.01
CA GLN A 584 -30.28 17.65 3.06
C GLN A 584 -30.66 16.17 3.01
N GLY A 585 -30.88 15.60 4.20
CA GLY A 585 -31.34 14.22 4.39
C GLY A 585 -30.29 13.15 4.07
N VAL A 586 -29.00 13.51 4.08
CA VAL A 586 -27.89 12.57 3.82
C VAL A 586 -26.69 12.92 4.69
N GLY A 587 -25.77 11.97 4.83
CA GLY A 587 -24.58 12.09 5.65
C GLY A 587 -24.83 11.39 6.95
N GLU A 588 -24.97 10.06 6.88
CA GLU A 588 -25.16 9.22 8.06
C GLU A 588 -23.80 8.90 8.70
N GLY A 589 -23.74 8.90 10.03
CA GLY A 589 -22.49 8.62 10.73
C GLY A 589 -22.08 7.14 10.62
N VAL A 590 -22.93 6.26 11.13
CA VAL A 590 -22.72 4.81 11.17
C VAL A 590 -24.00 4.10 10.76
N GLU A 591 -23.94 3.32 9.67
CA GLU A 591 -25.09 2.65 9.08
C GLU A 591 -24.82 1.15 8.87
N ALA A 592 -25.67 0.30 9.44
CA ALA A 592 -25.69 -1.15 9.17
C ALA A 592 -26.94 -1.80 9.77
N PRO A 593 -27.31 -3.03 9.35
CA PRO A 593 -28.39 -3.76 10.01
C PRO A 593 -28.12 -4.11 11.49
N ILE A 594 -26.86 -4.38 11.83
CA ILE A 594 -26.44 -4.72 13.20
C ILE A 594 -25.25 -3.85 13.59
N ILE A 595 -25.43 -3.02 14.61
CA ILE A 595 -24.39 -2.11 15.11
C ILE A 595 -24.11 -2.42 16.57
N ASN A 596 -22.85 -2.70 16.90
CA ASN A 596 -22.41 -3.05 18.24
C ASN A 596 -21.33 -2.09 18.74
N PHE A 597 -21.58 -1.45 19.88
CA PHE A 597 -20.58 -0.73 20.66
C PHE A 597 -20.28 -1.52 21.92
N THR A 598 -19.05 -2.02 22.04
CA THR A 598 -18.60 -2.86 23.16
C THR A 598 -17.45 -2.25 23.95
N GLY A 599 -16.81 -1.20 23.42
CA GLY A 599 -15.69 -0.50 24.07
C GLY A 599 -15.19 0.70 23.25
N GLY A 600 -14.12 1.33 23.73
CA GLY A 600 -13.53 2.52 23.09
C GLY A 600 -14.28 3.82 23.37
N VAL A 601 -13.86 4.89 22.70
CA VAL A 601 -14.53 6.19 22.66
C VAL A 601 -14.89 6.49 21.22
N THR A 602 -16.17 6.63 20.92
CA THR A 602 -16.66 6.95 19.58
C THR A 602 -17.51 8.21 19.63
N SER A 603 -17.08 9.23 18.88
CA SER A 603 -17.78 10.50 18.72
C SER A 603 -18.26 10.64 17.28
N ILE A 604 -19.57 10.80 17.11
CA ILE A 604 -20.23 10.85 15.81
C ILE A 604 -20.97 12.18 15.66
N VAL A 605 -20.70 12.87 14.56
CA VAL A 605 -21.42 14.06 14.11
C VAL A 605 -21.87 13.82 12.67
N ALA A 606 -23.18 13.82 12.46
CA ALA A 606 -23.80 13.56 11.18
C ALA A 606 -24.71 14.73 10.76
N SER A 607 -24.88 14.91 9.45
CA SER A 607 -25.86 15.84 8.87
C SER A 607 -27.25 15.21 8.72
N ASN A 608 -27.29 13.89 8.53
CA ASN A 608 -28.48 13.07 8.75
C ASN A 608 -28.29 12.27 10.04
N ASP A 609 -28.61 10.98 10.05
CA ASP A 609 -28.64 10.23 11.30
C ASP A 609 -27.24 9.93 11.82
N GLY A 610 -27.06 10.12 13.12
CA GLY A 610 -25.78 9.80 13.75
C GLY A 610 -25.48 8.30 13.66
N ILE A 611 -26.45 7.50 14.09
CA ILE A 611 -26.44 6.04 13.96
C ILE A 611 -27.75 5.65 13.29
N ASN A 612 -27.67 4.87 12.21
CA ASN A 612 -28.81 4.32 11.50
C ASN A 612 -28.74 2.79 11.48
N ALA A 613 -29.55 2.14 12.31
CA ALA A 613 -29.67 0.68 12.32
C ALA A 613 -30.86 0.24 11.45
N THR A 614 -30.59 -0.29 10.26
CA THR A 614 -31.62 -0.60 9.26
C THR A 614 -31.21 -1.73 8.32
N TYR A 615 -32.17 -2.58 7.91
CA TYR A 615 -32.02 -3.50 6.79
C TYR A 615 -32.40 -2.86 5.45
N GLY A 616 -33.00 -1.66 5.46
CA GLY A 616 -33.49 -0.99 4.25
C GLY A 616 -34.61 -1.73 3.52
N THR A 617 -35.22 -2.75 4.13
CA THR A 617 -36.19 -3.64 3.47
C THR A 617 -37.61 -3.07 3.39
N VAL A 618 -37.89 -1.99 4.12
CA VAL A 618 -39.22 -1.37 4.15
C VAL A 618 -39.30 -0.24 3.13
N SER A 619 -40.02 -0.49 2.02
CA SER A 619 -40.23 0.50 0.97
C SER A 619 -40.96 1.73 1.51
N GLY A 620 -40.34 2.91 1.37
CA GLY A 620 -40.95 4.21 1.70
C GLY A 620 -40.75 4.69 3.13
N GLY A 621 -39.81 4.12 3.89
CA GLY A 621 -39.47 4.60 5.24
C GLY A 621 -40.64 4.47 6.21
N THR A 622 -41.27 3.30 6.24
CA THR A 622 -42.38 3.05 7.17
C THR A 622 -41.87 2.82 8.59
N GLU A 623 -42.63 3.26 9.59
CA GLU A 623 -42.42 3.09 11.05
C GLU A 623 -42.54 1.62 11.52
N SER A 624 -42.07 0.66 10.72
CA SER A 624 -42.19 -0.77 10.98
C SER A 624 -40.88 -1.34 11.47
N ASN A 625 -40.97 -2.28 12.41
CA ASN A 625 -39.83 -3.01 12.92
C ASN A 625 -39.28 -3.97 11.84
N ASP A 626 -38.09 -3.69 11.30
CA ASP A 626 -37.42 -4.51 10.30
C ASP A 626 -36.47 -5.57 10.89
N GLY A 627 -36.33 -5.59 12.22
CA GLY A 627 -35.49 -6.53 12.95
C GLY A 627 -34.02 -6.10 13.09
N SER A 628 -33.64 -4.91 12.64
CA SER A 628 -32.30 -4.36 12.85
C SER A 628 -31.96 -4.22 14.35
N GLN A 629 -30.69 -4.08 14.67
CA GLN A 629 -30.23 -4.06 16.06
C GLN A 629 -29.11 -3.05 16.30
N LEU A 630 -29.36 -2.13 17.24
CA LEU A 630 -28.31 -1.33 17.88
C LEU A 630 -28.06 -1.86 19.31
N ASN A 631 -26.84 -2.32 19.56
CA ASN A 631 -26.42 -2.84 20.86
C ASN A 631 -25.29 -2.01 21.44
N ILE A 632 -25.48 -1.48 22.65
CA ILE A 632 -24.45 -0.74 23.39
C ILE A 632 -24.21 -1.48 24.71
N SER A 633 -23.06 -2.12 24.83
CA SER A 633 -22.67 -2.92 26.01
C SER A 633 -21.44 -2.37 26.73
N GLY A 634 -20.71 -1.45 26.13
CA GLY A 634 -19.51 -0.85 26.71
C GLY A 634 -19.01 0.37 25.92
N GLY A 635 -17.93 0.96 26.41
CA GLY A 635 -17.32 2.15 25.80
C GLY A 635 -18.07 3.45 26.11
N ILE A 636 -17.66 4.52 25.42
CA ILE A 636 -18.30 5.84 25.42
C ILE A 636 -18.78 6.13 24.00
N VAL A 637 -20.08 6.29 23.82
CA VAL A 637 -20.70 6.60 22.52
C VAL A 637 -21.33 7.99 22.61
N ILE A 638 -20.83 8.93 21.82
CA ILE A 638 -21.29 10.32 21.76
C ILE A 638 -21.85 10.56 20.37
N VAL A 639 -23.10 11.03 20.27
CA VAL A 639 -23.79 11.09 18.98
C VAL A 639 -24.64 12.35 18.84
N THR A 640 -24.55 12.97 17.66
CA THR A 640 -25.48 14.01 17.20
C THR A 640 -25.77 13.83 15.71
N GLY A 641 -27.01 14.07 15.30
CA GLY A 641 -27.49 13.94 13.91
C GLY A 641 -28.82 14.66 13.71
N ALA A 642 -29.50 14.40 12.59
CA ALA A 642 -30.91 14.70 12.39
C ALA A 642 -31.72 13.92 13.41
N ASP A 643 -31.82 12.59 13.27
CA ASP A 643 -31.92 11.74 14.43
C ASP A 643 -30.51 11.44 14.95
N ALA A 644 -30.26 11.61 16.25
CA ALA A 644 -28.95 11.19 16.75
C ALA A 644 -28.82 9.66 16.68
N ILE A 645 -29.90 8.94 17.00
CA ILE A 645 -30.02 7.50 16.79
C ILE A 645 -31.35 7.26 16.10
N ASP A 646 -31.32 6.63 14.93
CA ASP A 646 -32.46 6.01 14.27
C ASP A 646 -32.25 4.47 14.23
N SER A 647 -33.27 3.74 14.61
CA SER A 647 -33.29 2.29 14.46
C SER A 647 -34.66 1.82 13.97
N ASN A 648 -34.68 1.28 12.76
CA ASN A 648 -35.84 0.55 12.26
C ASN A 648 -36.13 -0.74 13.03
N GLY A 649 -35.35 -1.08 14.06
CA GLY A 649 -35.50 -2.29 14.86
C GLY A 649 -35.33 -2.03 16.35
N ASN A 650 -34.51 -2.86 17.00
CA ASN A 650 -34.35 -2.83 18.45
C ASN A 650 -33.09 -2.06 18.88
N ILE A 651 -33.21 -1.32 19.98
CA ILE A 651 -32.10 -0.69 20.67
C ILE A 651 -31.95 -1.37 22.04
N THR A 652 -30.75 -1.88 22.34
CA THR A 652 -30.43 -2.49 23.63
C THR A 652 -29.18 -1.87 24.24
N ILE A 653 -29.33 -1.25 25.41
CA ILE A 653 -28.22 -0.71 26.22
C ILE A 653 -28.04 -1.60 27.45
N THR A 654 -26.88 -2.22 27.60
CA THR A 654 -26.52 -3.10 28.74
C THR A 654 -25.29 -2.63 29.51
N GLY A 655 -24.58 -1.62 29.01
CA GLY A 655 -23.39 -1.08 29.64
C GLY A 655 -22.85 0.14 28.90
N GLY A 656 -21.68 0.63 29.32
CA GLY A 656 -21.04 1.81 28.72
C GLY A 656 -21.70 3.15 29.13
N ILE A 657 -21.28 4.21 28.45
CA ILE A 657 -21.83 5.56 28.58
C ILE A 657 -22.29 6.04 27.20
N THR A 658 -23.58 6.32 27.07
CA THR A 658 -24.19 6.87 25.84
C THR A 658 -24.62 8.31 26.08
N ILE A 659 -24.08 9.25 25.30
CA ILE A 659 -24.31 10.69 25.39
C ILE A 659 -24.88 11.17 24.06
N ILE A 660 -26.09 11.69 24.09
CA ILE A 660 -26.84 12.04 22.89
C ILE A 660 -27.36 13.47 23.01
N ASP A 661 -27.21 14.24 21.93
CA ASP A 661 -27.99 15.45 21.73
C ASP A 661 -28.68 15.37 20.37
N GLY A 662 -30.02 15.34 20.40
CA GLY A 662 -30.85 15.44 19.21
C GLY A 662 -30.70 16.81 18.53
N PRO A 663 -31.44 17.08 17.46
CA PRO A 663 -31.24 18.26 16.64
C PRO A 663 -31.73 19.53 17.36
N ALA A 664 -31.22 20.68 16.92
CA ALA A 664 -31.56 21.98 17.52
C ALA A 664 -33.06 22.33 17.40
N THR A 665 -33.67 21.91 16.31
CA THR A 665 -35.08 22.14 15.94
C THR A 665 -35.49 21.02 15.01
N GLY A 666 -36.73 20.54 15.08
CA GLY A 666 -37.21 19.52 14.17
C GLY A 666 -38.33 18.68 14.76
N VAL A 667 -38.88 17.79 13.95
CA VAL A 667 -39.71 16.67 14.42
C VAL A 667 -38.83 15.48 14.83
N GLU A 668 -37.59 15.48 14.36
CA GLU A 668 -36.54 14.51 14.61
C GLU A 668 -36.07 14.55 16.08
N GLU A 669 -35.51 13.44 16.53
CA GLU A 669 -35.34 13.06 17.91
C GLU A 669 -33.88 12.73 18.24
N GLY A 670 -33.56 12.66 19.51
CA GLY A 670 -32.30 12.08 19.95
C GLY A 670 -32.29 10.56 19.81
N ILE A 671 -33.45 9.90 19.95
CA ILE A 671 -33.57 8.44 19.84
C ILE A 671 -34.92 8.10 19.21
N ASP A 672 -34.89 7.71 17.95
CA ASP A 672 -36.01 7.07 17.27
C ASP A 672 -35.81 5.55 17.18
N TYR A 673 -36.91 4.80 17.27
CA TYR A 673 -36.92 3.36 17.13
C TYR A 673 -38.32 2.80 16.79
N ASN A 674 -38.35 1.74 15.97
CA ASN A 674 -39.59 1.05 15.58
C ASN A 674 -39.85 -0.26 16.35
N GLY A 675 -38.82 -0.83 16.98
CA GLY A 675 -38.90 -2.04 17.78
C GLY A 675 -38.97 -1.78 19.29
N THR A 676 -38.10 -2.44 20.04
CA THR A 676 -37.96 -2.24 21.49
C THR A 676 -36.77 -1.36 21.83
N PHE A 677 -36.92 -0.50 22.84
CA PHE A 677 -35.82 0.26 23.41
C PHE A 677 -35.61 -0.18 24.86
N LEU A 678 -34.59 -1.02 25.07
CA LEU A 678 -34.29 -1.65 26.35
C LEU A 678 -33.08 -0.97 27.00
N ILE A 679 -33.29 -0.45 28.21
CA ILE A 679 -32.22 0.05 29.07
C ILE A 679 -32.03 -0.92 30.23
N ASN A 680 -31.02 -1.78 30.09
CA ASN A 680 -30.70 -2.88 31.00
C ASN A 680 -29.36 -2.72 31.74
N GLY A 681 -28.66 -1.61 31.51
CA GLY A 681 -27.40 -1.31 32.16
C GLY A 681 -26.80 0.02 31.70
N GLY A 682 -25.63 0.37 32.23
CA GLY A 682 -24.83 1.51 31.77
C GLY A 682 -25.34 2.88 32.21
N THR A 683 -24.84 3.92 31.54
CA THR A 683 -25.28 5.31 31.70
C THR A 683 -25.81 5.83 30.37
N LEU A 684 -27.04 6.32 30.35
CA LEU A 684 -27.64 7.01 29.22
C LEU A 684 -28.01 8.44 29.62
N ILE A 685 -27.60 9.40 28.81
CA ILE A 685 -28.17 10.74 28.80
C ILE A 685 -28.46 11.15 27.35
N SER A 686 -29.71 11.43 27.07
CA SER A 686 -30.15 12.05 25.81
C SER A 686 -30.86 13.35 26.14
N GLY A 687 -30.56 14.41 25.41
CA GLY A 687 -31.35 15.64 25.37
C GLY A 687 -31.79 15.92 23.94
N GLY A 688 -32.96 16.53 23.75
CA GLY A 688 -33.39 16.93 22.41
C GLY A 688 -34.54 17.93 22.42
N SER A 689 -34.84 18.46 21.23
CA SER A 689 -35.87 19.48 21.05
C SER A 689 -37.29 18.97 21.37
N ASN A 690 -38.28 19.87 21.47
CA ASN A 690 -39.64 19.47 21.81
C ASN A 690 -40.35 18.81 20.61
N SER A 691 -40.24 17.49 20.48
CA SER A 691 -40.94 16.71 19.46
C SER A 691 -42.14 15.93 20.03
N SER A 692 -43.20 15.84 19.21
CA SER A 692 -44.39 15.01 19.49
C SER A 692 -44.15 13.52 19.32
N MET A 693 -43.06 13.14 18.65
CA MET A 693 -42.76 11.74 18.32
C MET A 693 -42.05 11.00 19.48
N THR A 694 -41.59 11.74 20.50
CA THR A 694 -40.64 11.21 21.49
C THR A 694 -41.27 10.12 22.35
N LYS A 695 -40.61 8.96 22.36
CA LYS A 695 -41.06 7.74 23.06
C LYS A 695 -40.22 7.47 24.32
N ALA A 696 -40.87 7.00 25.39
CA ALA A 696 -40.17 6.48 26.57
C ALA A 696 -39.60 5.08 26.29
N ALA A 697 -38.57 4.66 27.02
CA ALA A 697 -38.04 3.29 26.92
C ALA A 697 -39.14 2.23 27.14
N SER A 698 -38.95 1.05 26.53
CA SER A 698 -39.88 -0.07 26.67
C SER A 698 -39.98 -0.53 28.13
N THR A 699 -41.19 -0.92 28.54
CA THR A 699 -41.53 -1.30 29.93
C THR A 699 -40.78 -2.54 30.43
N SER A 700 -40.21 -3.34 29.53
CA SER A 700 -39.33 -4.48 29.82
C SER A 700 -37.89 -4.09 30.18
N SER A 701 -37.53 -2.81 30.15
CA SER A 701 -36.24 -2.32 30.64
C SER A 701 -36.00 -2.72 32.10
N THR A 702 -34.79 -3.14 32.44
CA THR A 702 -34.48 -3.65 33.80
C THR A 702 -33.75 -2.63 34.69
N GLN A 703 -33.09 -1.63 34.10
CA GLN A 703 -32.48 -0.53 34.85
C GLN A 703 -33.47 0.64 34.99
N VAL A 704 -33.49 1.27 36.16
CA VAL A 704 -34.34 2.44 36.41
C VAL A 704 -33.95 3.56 35.46
N ASN A 705 -34.93 4.12 34.77
CA ASN A 705 -34.73 5.19 33.80
C ASN A 705 -35.84 6.23 33.89
N PHE A 706 -35.49 7.46 33.55
CA PHE A 706 -36.40 8.59 33.49
C PHE A 706 -36.63 9.01 32.04
N PHE A 707 -37.89 9.25 31.71
CA PHE A 707 -38.27 10.01 30.54
C PHE A 707 -38.87 11.34 30.99
N LEU A 708 -38.07 12.38 30.92
CA LEU A 708 -38.41 13.71 31.44
C LEU A 708 -38.87 14.60 30.27
N LYS A 709 -40.04 15.22 30.39
CA LYS A 709 -40.52 16.24 29.44
C LYS A 709 -40.70 17.57 30.14
N SER A 710 -40.14 18.64 29.61
CA SER A 710 -40.23 19.99 30.17
C SER A 710 -41.06 20.88 29.27
N SER A 711 -41.97 21.64 29.89
CA SER A 711 -42.73 22.69 29.19
C SER A 711 -41.85 23.91 28.84
N THR A 712 -40.72 24.07 29.51
CA THR A 712 -39.72 25.11 29.26
C THR A 712 -38.39 24.46 28.89
N ALA A 713 -37.84 24.77 27.71
CA ALA A 713 -36.58 24.20 27.28
C ALA A 713 -35.42 24.57 28.23
N LEU A 714 -34.53 23.61 28.50
CA LEU A 714 -33.21 23.85 29.06
C LEU A 714 -32.33 24.47 27.96
N ALA A 715 -31.77 25.65 28.22
CA ALA A 715 -30.85 26.29 27.29
C ALA A 715 -29.53 25.51 27.16
N SER A 716 -28.90 25.51 25.98
CA SER A 716 -27.57 24.91 25.73
C SER A 716 -26.43 25.50 26.59
N THR A 717 -26.66 26.67 27.17
CA THR A 717 -25.74 27.33 28.10
C THR A 717 -25.94 26.93 29.56
N SER A 718 -26.98 26.15 29.86
CA SER A 718 -27.41 25.77 31.21
C SER A 718 -27.17 24.28 31.48
N LEU A 719 -27.42 23.84 32.72
CA LEU A 719 -27.17 22.47 33.17
C LEU A 719 -28.48 21.78 33.55
N LEU A 720 -28.62 20.51 33.18
CA LEU A 720 -29.50 19.56 33.84
C LEU A 720 -28.73 18.96 35.01
N HIS A 721 -29.28 19.03 36.22
CA HIS A 721 -28.71 18.38 37.39
C HIS A 721 -29.76 17.51 38.09
N ILE A 722 -29.39 16.29 38.43
CA ILE A 722 -30.24 15.34 39.15
C ILE A 722 -29.50 14.88 40.40
N GLN A 723 -30.18 14.94 41.54
CA GLN A 723 -29.68 14.48 42.82
C GLN A 723 -30.73 13.66 43.57
N ASP A 724 -30.28 12.78 44.47
CA ASP A 724 -31.16 12.09 45.42
C ASP A 724 -31.55 12.99 46.61
N SER A 725 -32.37 12.46 47.52
CA SER A 725 -32.80 13.19 48.73
C SER A 725 -31.68 13.50 49.73
N ALA A 726 -30.54 12.81 49.64
CA ALA A 726 -29.35 13.08 50.46
C ALA A 726 -28.43 14.14 49.81
N GLY A 727 -28.75 14.60 48.59
CA GLY A 727 -27.94 15.54 47.84
C GLY A 727 -26.81 14.88 47.06
N ASN A 728 -26.78 13.55 46.95
CA ASN A 728 -25.80 12.87 46.12
C ASN A 728 -26.13 13.10 44.65
N VAL A 729 -25.11 13.43 43.86
CA VAL A 729 -25.26 13.67 42.42
C VAL A 729 -25.53 12.36 41.70
N ILE A 730 -26.62 12.31 40.95
CA ILE A 730 -26.93 11.22 40.02
C ILE A 730 -26.27 11.48 38.67
N LEU A 731 -26.46 12.69 38.12
CA LEU A 731 -25.74 13.17 36.94
C LEU A 731 -25.83 14.69 36.81
N THR A 732 -24.86 15.28 36.09
CA THR A 732 -24.94 16.65 35.60
C THR A 732 -24.65 16.66 34.10
N TYR A 733 -25.51 17.26 33.30
CA TYR A 733 -25.45 17.27 31.84
C TYR A 733 -25.59 18.70 31.31
N LYS A 734 -24.80 19.03 30.29
CA LYS A 734 -24.94 20.27 29.52
C LYS A 734 -25.32 19.91 28.08
N PRO A 735 -26.51 20.29 27.60
CA PRO A 735 -26.92 19.94 26.25
C PRO A 735 -26.16 20.75 25.19
N LYS A 736 -26.02 20.17 23.99
CA LYS A 736 -25.42 20.86 22.83
C LYS A 736 -26.38 21.91 22.28
N TYR A 737 -27.65 21.56 22.17
CA TYR A 737 -28.73 22.44 21.77
C TYR A 737 -29.75 22.66 22.90
N ASN A 738 -30.78 23.46 22.66
CA ASN A 738 -31.84 23.65 23.66
C ASN A 738 -32.66 22.36 23.78
N ALA A 739 -32.78 21.80 24.98
CA ALA A 739 -33.40 20.50 25.20
C ALA A 739 -34.71 20.62 26.00
N SER A 740 -35.77 19.99 25.50
CA SER A 740 -37.10 19.97 26.15
C SER A 740 -37.50 18.58 26.64
N TYR A 741 -36.84 17.53 26.20
CA TYR A 741 -36.99 16.20 26.80
C TYR A 741 -35.64 15.59 27.10
N PHE A 742 -35.65 14.60 28.00
CA PHE A 742 -34.46 13.86 28.37
C PHE A 742 -34.75 12.38 28.62
N HIS A 743 -33.90 11.50 28.11
CA HIS A 743 -33.76 10.13 28.61
C HIS A 743 -32.59 10.08 29.56
N VAL A 744 -32.82 9.54 30.74
CA VAL A 744 -31.79 9.43 31.78
C VAL A 744 -31.80 8.02 32.34
N SER A 745 -30.64 7.37 32.39
CA SER A 745 -30.47 6.18 33.21
C SER A 745 -29.03 6.09 33.71
N THR A 746 -28.85 5.70 34.97
CA THR A 746 -27.55 5.36 35.54
C THR A 746 -27.75 4.24 36.54
N ALA A 747 -26.69 3.50 36.86
CA ALA A 747 -26.73 2.49 37.92
C ALA A 747 -27.04 3.06 39.33
N ALA A 748 -26.92 4.38 39.52
CA ALA A 748 -27.26 5.05 40.77
C ALA A 748 -28.77 5.24 40.96
N LEU A 749 -29.58 5.06 39.91
CA LEU A 749 -31.03 5.16 40.00
C LEU A 749 -31.65 3.88 40.58
N THR A 750 -32.49 4.06 41.58
CA THR A 750 -33.17 2.99 42.33
C THR A 750 -34.69 3.19 42.34
N LYS A 751 -35.42 2.07 42.47
CA LYS A 751 -36.89 2.06 42.66
C LYS A 751 -37.26 2.66 44.02
N ASN A 752 -38.48 3.14 44.14
CA ASN A 752 -39.05 3.69 45.39
C ASN A 752 -38.13 4.73 46.08
N THR A 753 -37.48 5.58 45.30
CA THR A 753 -36.50 6.57 45.80
C THR A 753 -36.83 7.95 45.24
N SER A 754 -36.66 8.98 46.07
CA SER A 754 -36.98 10.37 45.72
C SER A 754 -35.79 11.06 45.06
N TYR A 755 -36.05 11.76 43.96
CA TYR A 755 -35.06 12.53 43.20
C TYR A 755 -35.55 13.95 42.94
N SER A 756 -34.60 14.88 42.88
CA SER A 756 -34.84 16.28 42.52
C SER A 756 -34.11 16.62 41.22
N VAL A 757 -34.83 17.26 40.30
CA VAL A 757 -34.34 17.69 38.98
C VAL A 757 -34.24 19.21 38.96
N TYR A 758 -33.07 19.72 38.63
CA TYR A 758 -32.76 21.14 38.54
C TYR A 758 -32.32 21.53 37.14
N PHE A 759 -32.72 22.73 36.72
CA PHE A 759 -32.11 23.42 35.59
C PHE A 759 -31.22 24.57 36.10
N GLY A 760 -30.04 24.73 35.53
CA GLY A 760 -29.07 25.77 35.92
C GLY A 760 -28.11 25.31 37.02
N GLY A 761 -27.62 26.27 37.79
CA GLY A 761 -26.51 26.07 38.72
C GLY A 761 -25.15 26.28 38.05
N THR A 762 -24.09 26.05 38.81
CA THR A 762 -22.71 26.14 38.32
C THR A 762 -21.98 24.82 38.55
N TYR A 763 -21.06 24.47 37.65
CA TYR A 763 -20.22 23.28 37.77
C TYR A 763 -18.76 23.68 37.72
N THR A 764 -17.97 23.23 38.69
CA THR A 764 -16.55 23.61 38.83
C THR A 764 -15.66 22.40 39.04
N GLY A 765 -14.43 22.46 38.54
CA GLY A 765 -13.39 21.47 38.81
C GLY A 765 -13.53 20.11 38.09
N GLY A 766 -14.44 19.97 37.13
CA GLY A 766 -14.60 18.71 36.36
C GLY A 766 -14.42 18.87 34.84
N SER A 767 -14.68 17.80 34.11
CA SER A 767 -14.54 17.71 32.65
C SER A 767 -15.74 17.03 32.00
N TYR A 768 -15.84 17.11 30.67
CA TYR A 768 -16.83 16.31 29.95
C TYR A 768 -16.28 14.91 29.65
N VAL A 769 -17.17 13.92 29.74
CA VAL A 769 -16.88 12.53 29.43
C VAL A 769 -16.55 12.37 27.94
N GLY A 770 -15.62 11.46 27.62
CA GLY A 770 -15.27 11.10 26.24
C GLY A 770 -14.47 12.17 25.48
N GLY A 771 -13.84 13.11 26.17
CA GLY A 771 -12.97 14.13 25.56
C GLY A 771 -13.71 15.31 24.92
N LEU A 772 -15.02 15.43 25.14
CA LEU A 772 -15.78 16.62 24.77
C LEU A 772 -15.29 17.86 25.51
N THR A 773 -15.56 19.05 24.96
CA THR A 773 -15.06 20.32 25.52
C THR A 773 -16.14 21.36 25.76
N THR A 774 -17.31 21.25 25.15
CA THR A 774 -18.33 22.32 25.14
C THR A 774 -19.70 21.90 25.64
N TRP A 775 -20.03 20.60 25.59
CA TRP A 775 -21.31 19.99 25.95
C TRP A 775 -21.09 18.53 26.38
N GLY A 776 -22.11 17.90 26.95
CA GLY A 776 -22.12 16.48 27.30
C GLY A 776 -22.31 16.22 28.80
N LEU A 777 -22.05 14.97 29.19
CA LEU A 777 -22.05 14.53 30.58
C LEU A 777 -20.81 15.05 31.31
N LEU A 778 -21.01 15.68 32.46
CA LEU A 778 -19.94 16.21 33.31
C LEU A 778 -19.53 15.20 34.39
N THR A 779 -18.23 15.12 34.67
CA THR A 779 -17.65 14.22 35.68
C THR A 779 -16.50 14.87 36.43
N GLY A 780 -16.18 14.33 37.62
CA GLY A 780 -15.01 14.71 38.41
C GLY A 780 -15.05 16.09 39.09
N GLY A 781 -16.14 16.85 38.93
CA GLY A 781 -16.32 18.17 39.53
C GLY A 781 -17.47 18.25 40.54
N ALA A 782 -17.72 19.47 41.02
CA ALA A 782 -18.79 19.78 41.96
C ALA A 782 -19.82 20.71 41.34
N TRP A 783 -21.10 20.35 41.47
CA TRP A 783 -22.23 21.20 41.14
C TRP A 783 -22.64 22.05 42.35
N SER A 784 -23.07 23.29 42.09
CA SER A 784 -23.67 24.19 43.07
C SER A 784 -25.05 24.63 42.59
N SER A 785 -26.01 24.61 43.51
CA SER A 785 -27.38 25.07 43.27
C SER A 785 -27.52 26.58 43.11
N THR A 786 -26.41 27.34 43.21
CA THR A 786 -26.42 28.79 43.02
C THR A 786 -26.85 29.14 41.59
N GLY A 787 -28.01 29.76 41.44
CA GLY A 787 -28.60 30.07 40.13
C GLY A 787 -29.34 28.89 39.49
N ALA A 788 -29.54 27.78 40.21
CA ALA A 788 -30.35 26.67 39.77
C ALA A 788 -31.84 26.88 40.13
N THR A 789 -32.72 26.35 39.30
CA THR A 789 -34.17 26.29 39.52
C THR A 789 -34.58 24.83 39.70
N LEU A 790 -35.16 24.49 40.85
CA LEU A 790 -35.80 23.19 41.05
C LEU A 790 -37.00 23.07 40.11
N LYS A 791 -36.97 22.10 39.20
CA LYS A 791 -38.08 21.82 38.28
C LYS A 791 -39.08 20.85 38.90
N LYS A 792 -38.58 19.78 39.51
CA LYS A 792 -39.44 18.75 40.12
C LYS A 792 -38.72 17.95 41.18
N THR A 793 -39.48 17.53 42.20
CA THR A 793 -39.13 16.40 43.06
C THR A 793 -40.19 15.30 42.86
N PHE A 794 -39.76 14.07 42.66
CA PHE A 794 -40.65 12.92 42.50
C PHE A 794 -40.02 11.64 43.04
N THR A 795 -40.87 10.68 43.41
CA THR A 795 -40.45 9.33 43.83
C THR A 795 -40.62 8.37 42.68
N THR A 796 -39.60 7.55 42.40
CA THR A 796 -39.67 6.49 41.40
C THR A 796 -40.66 5.39 41.79
N SER A 797 -41.23 4.72 40.79
CA SER A 797 -42.13 3.59 41.00
C SER A 797 -41.47 2.48 41.83
N ALA A 798 -42.26 1.81 42.68
CA ALA A 798 -41.83 0.64 43.42
C ALA A 798 -41.80 -0.63 42.55
N SER A 799 -42.58 -0.66 41.45
CA SER A 799 -42.72 -1.83 40.57
C SER A 799 -42.08 -1.63 39.20
N SER A 800 -42.25 -0.45 38.59
CA SER A 800 -41.71 -0.11 37.27
C SER A 800 -40.27 0.41 37.35
N THR A 801 -39.51 0.17 36.29
CA THR A 801 -38.18 0.76 36.03
C THR A 801 -38.28 2.02 35.16
N VAL A 802 -39.27 2.10 34.28
CA VAL A 802 -39.55 3.27 33.43
C VAL A 802 -40.38 4.29 34.20
N ASN A 803 -39.89 5.52 34.31
CA ASN A 803 -40.54 6.61 35.03
C ASN A 803 -40.67 7.85 34.15
N THR A 804 -41.89 8.18 33.72
CA THR A 804 -42.18 9.37 32.92
C THR A 804 -42.59 10.54 33.79
N GLN A 805 -41.98 11.72 33.59
CA GLN A 805 -42.26 12.91 34.41
C GLN A 805 -42.32 14.18 33.56
N THR A 806 -43.31 15.04 33.82
CA THR A 806 -43.35 16.42 33.32
C THR A 806 -42.68 17.38 34.31
N LEU A 807 -41.71 18.18 33.84
CA LEU A 807 -40.86 19.12 34.59
C LEU A 807 -41.35 20.57 34.58
#